data_AF-A0A6V8ESG2-F1
#
_entry.id   AF-A0A6V8ESG2-F1
#
_cell.length_a   1.000
_cell.length_b   1.000
_cell.length_c   1.000
_cell.angle_alpha   90.00
_cell.angle_beta   90.00
_cell.angle_gamma   90.00
#
_symmetry.space_group_name_H-M   'P 1'
#
loop_
_entity.id
_entity.type
_entity.pdbx_description
1 polymer ?
#
loop_
_entity_poly.entity_id
_entity_poly.type
_entity_poly.pdbx_seq_one_letter_code
_entity_poly.pdbx_strand_id
1 'polypeptide(L)'
;AISIVAIRDRGAVPLEFAHANLLPLVVGLAIYAEARSRKRGEASILLTPFGFTSLFLVLASMLAIPGDIGHSDGFSGSGTSDGIILEWRLAIFHIAVAGGLLVAECGAMGRVSPLHRLTGAACMAVFAIISATQFNANPEFDGESVRFLERVLRDIVVVAPLVVVDRMLKTIEDLSDEARTIGSFTLLSLIAIGATDVSGGLLAIPVFAIVAYRATTHVNTWILLALPIAAAIYAEILTGGVGPEMTLAYVLDSIPFLGEESGVMDIPRWGSLLLMLQIGLSAYAIRIEDRPDGDTRWGAEERFSIGIAGILAFALLIPDFRLIWILIAAAMWAWAWANGIIWWFNVAPLSFVFGIWTMLEWMLDNSWIGIDGNEIFAIGCLMGAVISAIQIVIQRSGLLAKNYDAEDVQLEEYLPDGWGIEKSYDPVALVGLTSRASMYFLLWFAWDIGFVTWVISSVVMTVDGIVSGREKLLYLGISLQTIAWSTMGSRDFDLHEETLLLVPILQCLALIYIAWKGPWTIGKISISEKGEEISKFSSVWALLAGYAYSQMGGYGLIFPALVLTVSAHHSMLGFSKDESWRRGFGLVGMPLGFMVVPSQNDLVFVVMLFAAAMSLVGQGVLYASRGGLGIGTAKEDSETILEDIGLKKTDDSRGAQAEEVQEDMIDNESETTEAEDEDEDVEPEESEAGSDDEEGSPPLAPPPVPIERVNIGDGRYESSSSALSVDLHPEILRGIRSSIPEGTDGAKWRPVLRVAPNGSMSVQWEPIQ
;
A
#
# COMPACT_ATOMS: atom_id res chain seq x y z
N ALA A 1 -2.20 22.07 20.92
CA ALA A 1 -3.39 21.22 20.72
C ALA A 1 -3.44 20.07 21.72
N ILE A 2 -2.51 19.11 21.68
CA ILE A 2 -2.48 17.94 22.59
C ILE A 2 -2.50 18.34 24.07
N SER A 3 -1.73 19.35 24.49
CA SER A 3 -1.75 19.83 25.88
C SER A 3 -3.07 20.49 26.29
N ILE A 4 -3.81 21.09 25.35
CA ILE A 4 -5.13 21.71 25.60
C ILE A 4 -6.19 20.62 25.70
N VAL A 5 -6.12 19.61 24.83
CA VAL A 5 -6.94 18.39 24.92
C VAL A 5 -6.62 17.62 26.21
N ALA A 6 -5.37 17.58 26.66
CA ALA A 6 -4.98 16.92 27.90
C ALA A 6 -5.35 17.69 29.19
N ILE A 7 -5.57 19.01 29.11
CA ILE A 7 -6.13 19.80 30.22
C ILE A 7 -7.62 19.46 30.42
N ARG A 8 -8.33 19.05 29.36
CA ARG A 8 -9.72 18.55 29.42
C ARG A 8 -9.87 17.34 30.34
N ASP A 9 -8.99 16.35 30.25
CA ASP A 9 -9.08 15.09 31.00
C ASP A 9 -8.84 15.25 32.52
N ARG A 10 -8.46 16.44 32.99
CA ARG A 10 -8.10 16.70 34.40
C ARG A 10 -9.23 17.26 35.27
N GLY A 11 -10.45 17.39 34.74
CA GLY A 11 -11.65 17.71 35.53
C GLY A 11 -11.68 19.10 36.19
N ALA A 12 -10.73 19.97 35.89
CA ALA A 12 -10.71 21.37 36.34
C ALA A 12 -10.77 22.27 35.10
N VAL A 13 -11.98 22.60 34.67
CA VAL A 13 -12.20 23.37 33.43
C VAL A 13 -12.49 24.84 33.79
N PRO A 14 -11.71 25.81 33.28
CA PRO A 14 -11.91 27.23 33.59
C PRO A 14 -13.07 27.89 32.82
N LEU A 15 -13.71 27.20 31.88
CA LEU A 15 -14.73 27.75 30.98
C LEU A 15 -15.74 26.66 30.56
N GLU A 16 -16.75 26.45 31.40
CA GLU A 16 -17.87 25.54 31.15
C GLU A 16 -19.11 26.33 30.70
N PHE A 17 -19.77 25.88 29.64
CA PHE A 17 -21.10 26.36 29.27
C PHE A 17 -22.04 25.17 29.20
N ALA A 18 -23.02 25.15 30.10
CA ALA A 18 -23.99 24.07 30.21
C ALA A 18 -23.32 22.67 30.24
N HIS A 19 -22.33 22.52 31.13
CA HIS A 19 -21.52 21.32 31.35
C HIS A 19 -20.58 20.89 30.20
N ALA A 20 -20.63 21.55 29.04
CA ALA A 20 -19.67 21.34 27.94
C ALA A 20 -18.42 22.22 28.09
N ASN A 21 -17.23 21.65 27.87
CA ASN A 21 -15.96 22.38 27.89
C ASN A 21 -15.71 23.08 26.55
N LEU A 22 -15.93 24.40 26.49
CA LEU A 22 -15.73 25.21 25.28
C LEU A 22 -14.32 25.81 25.16
N LEU A 23 -13.38 25.45 26.05
CA LEU A 23 -12.01 25.95 26.01
C LEU A 23 -11.32 25.65 24.66
N PRO A 24 -11.41 24.43 24.08
CA PRO A 24 -10.77 24.16 22.78
C PRO A 24 -11.35 25.04 21.66
N LEU A 25 -12.66 25.27 21.66
CA LEU A 25 -13.33 26.16 20.68
C LEU A 25 -12.81 27.60 20.78
N VAL A 26 -12.78 28.18 21.97
CA VAL A 26 -12.32 29.57 22.19
C VAL A 26 -10.85 29.73 21.82
N VAL A 27 -10.00 28.77 22.20
CA VAL A 27 -8.58 28.80 21.86
C VAL A 27 -8.36 28.64 20.35
N GLY A 28 -9.12 27.76 19.69
CA GLY A 28 -9.10 27.64 18.23
C GLY A 28 -9.41 28.97 17.55
N LEU A 29 -10.51 29.62 17.93
CA LEU A 29 -10.89 30.94 17.40
C LEU A 29 -9.86 32.04 17.68
N ALA A 30 -9.24 32.04 18.85
CA ALA A 30 -8.18 32.99 19.19
C ALA A 30 -6.94 32.79 18.29
N ILE A 31 -6.52 31.54 18.07
CA ILE A 31 -5.41 31.21 17.16
C ILE A 31 -5.74 31.66 15.74
N TYR A 32 -6.96 31.41 15.26
CA TYR A 32 -7.39 31.89 13.94
C TYR A 32 -7.34 33.41 13.83
N ALA A 33 -7.95 34.13 14.77
CA ALA A 33 -8.00 35.59 14.76
C ALA A 33 -6.59 36.20 14.82
N GLU A 34 -5.71 35.65 15.66
CA GLU A 34 -4.32 36.09 15.77
C GLU A 34 -3.54 35.81 14.49
N ALA A 35 -3.60 34.59 13.96
CA ALA A 35 -2.92 34.22 12.72
C ALA A 35 -3.39 35.08 11.55
N ARG A 36 -4.70 35.31 11.43
CA ARG A 36 -5.29 36.14 10.37
C ARG A 36 -4.92 37.61 10.51
N SER A 37 -4.84 38.13 11.73
CA SER A 37 -4.40 39.51 11.97
C SER A 37 -2.97 39.77 11.50
N ARG A 38 -2.08 38.78 11.65
CA ARG A 38 -0.66 38.85 11.25
C ARG A 38 -0.47 38.64 9.74
N LYS A 39 -1.32 37.83 9.10
CA LYS A 39 -1.24 37.45 7.67
C LYS A 39 -2.36 38.06 6.83
N ARG A 40 -2.66 39.35 7.04
CA ARG A 40 -3.77 40.06 6.38
C ARG A 40 -3.62 40.17 4.85
N GLY A 41 -2.41 39.99 4.33
CA GLY A 41 -2.11 40.01 2.89
C GLY A 41 -2.09 38.64 2.19
N GLU A 42 -2.21 37.53 2.93
CA GLU A 42 -2.26 36.19 2.34
C GLU A 42 -3.68 35.84 1.88
N ALA A 43 -3.76 35.11 0.75
CA ALA A 43 -5.01 34.66 0.15
C ALA A 43 -5.84 33.76 1.10
N SER A 44 -5.17 32.81 1.76
CA SER A 44 -5.76 31.95 2.78
C SER A 44 -4.67 31.47 3.74
N ILE A 45 -5.05 31.23 5.00
CA ILE A 45 -4.21 30.63 6.04
C ILE A 45 -4.59 29.18 6.35
N LEU A 46 -5.56 28.62 5.62
CA LEU A 46 -6.15 27.32 5.92
C LEU A 46 -5.14 26.16 5.81
N LEU A 47 -4.26 26.20 4.81
CA LEU A 47 -3.18 25.23 4.62
C LEU A 47 -1.95 25.49 5.51
N THR A 48 -1.98 26.53 6.36
CA THR A 48 -0.91 26.75 7.33
C THR A 48 -1.14 25.92 8.59
N PRO A 49 -0.08 25.58 9.35
CA PRO A 49 -0.23 24.87 10.63
C PRO A 49 -1.20 25.55 11.60
N PHE A 50 -1.31 26.89 11.56
CA PHE A 50 -2.21 27.66 12.41
C PHE A 50 -3.69 27.52 12.01
N GLY A 51 -4.00 27.57 10.71
CA GLY A 51 -5.36 27.37 10.19
C GLY A 51 -5.85 25.95 10.48
N PHE A 52 -5.01 24.96 10.20
CA PHE A 52 -5.29 23.56 10.52
C PHE A 52 -5.50 23.34 12.03
N THR A 53 -4.61 23.88 12.88
CA THR A 53 -4.72 23.75 14.34
C THR A 53 -6.00 24.39 14.87
N SER A 54 -6.42 25.53 14.32
CA SER A 54 -7.69 26.17 14.69
C SER A 54 -8.88 25.24 14.38
N LEU A 55 -9.01 24.77 13.14
CA LEU A 55 -10.12 23.88 12.75
C LEU A 55 -10.11 22.57 13.53
N PHE A 56 -8.93 22.01 13.78
CA PHE A 56 -8.77 20.82 14.61
C PHE A 56 -9.27 21.03 16.04
N LEU A 57 -9.00 22.19 16.66
CA LEU A 57 -9.49 22.50 18.00
C LEU A 57 -11.02 22.69 18.03
N VAL A 58 -11.60 23.29 16.98
CA VAL A 58 -13.07 23.36 16.83
C VAL A 58 -13.66 21.95 16.72
N LEU A 59 -13.04 21.07 15.93
CA LEU A 59 -13.47 19.68 15.75
C LEU A 59 -13.36 18.86 17.05
N ALA A 60 -12.23 18.99 17.75
CA ALA A 60 -11.99 18.34 19.02
C ALA A 60 -13.00 18.78 20.09
N SER A 61 -13.38 20.07 20.09
CA SER A 61 -14.45 20.60 20.93
C SER A 61 -15.80 19.96 20.60
N MET A 62 -16.11 19.75 19.31
CA MET A 62 -17.38 19.15 18.89
C MET A 62 -17.47 17.66 19.25
N LEU A 63 -16.39 16.91 19.10
CA LEU A 63 -16.32 15.49 19.49
C LEU A 63 -16.47 15.29 21.00
N ALA A 64 -16.16 16.31 21.80
CA ALA A 64 -16.24 16.27 23.25
C ALA A 64 -17.67 16.35 23.80
N ILE A 65 -18.58 16.98 23.05
CA ILE A 65 -19.92 17.37 23.51
C ILE A 65 -20.71 16.21 24.14
N PRO A 66 -20.84 15.02 23.51
CA PRO A 66 -21.67 13.95 24.06
C PRO A 66 -21.13 13.40 25.39
N GLY A 67 -19.80 13.38 25.54
CA GLY A 67 -19.16 12.90 26.77
C GLY A 67 -19.26 13.90 27.92
N ASP A 68 -19.15 15.20 27.60
CA ASP A 68 -19.18 16.28 28.59
C ASP A 68 -20.60 16.49 29.17
N ILE A 69 -21.64 16.37 28.34
CA ILE A 69 -23.04 16.51 28.79
C ILE A 69 -23.51 15.23 29.51
N GLY A 70 -23.19 14.04 28.99
CA GLY A 70 -23.56 12.76 29.60
C GLY A 70 -22.92 12.44 30.96
N HIS A 71 -21.77 13.04 31.30
CA HIS A 71 -21.15 12.87 32.64
C HIS A 71 -21.74 13.79 33.72
N SER A 72 -22.51 14.81 33.34
CA SER A 72 -23.09 15.78 34.29
C SER A 72 -24.39 15.31 34.95
N ASP A 73 -25.10 14.34 34.35
CA ASP A 73 -26.35 13.75 34.88
C ASP A 73 -26.09 12.60 35.88
N GLY A 74 -25.04 12.74 36.68
CA GLY A 74 -24.71 11.86 37.82
C GLY A 74 -25.66 12.02 39.01
N PHE A 75 -26.97 12.16 38.80
CA PHE A 75 -28.01 11.87 39.80
C PHE A 75 -29.36 11.69 39.09
N SER A 76 -29.84 10.44 39.06
CA SER A 76 -31.05 9.92 38.38
C SER A 76 -30.89 9.62 36.88
N GLY A 77 -30.84 8.32 36.58
CA GLY A 77 -30.73 7.76 35.22
C GLY A 77 -32.00 7.95 34.37
N SER A 78 -32.30 9.19 34.03
CA SER A 78 -33.12 9.53 32.87
C SER A 78 -32.41 10.65 32.12
N GLY A 79 -31.87 10.37 30.93
CA GLY A 79 -31.44 11.43 30.03
C GLY A 79 -32.62 12.36 29.80
N THR A 80 -32.56 13.57 30.35
CA THR A 80 -33.64 14.53 30.19
C THR A 80 -33.62 15.05 28.75
N SER A 81 -34.80 15.28 28.15
CA SER A 81 -34.93 15.78 26.77
C SER A 81 -34.15 17.07 26.54
N ASP A 82 -33.99 17.90 27.58
CA ASP A 82 -33.26 19.16 27.53
C ASP A 82 -31.74 18.99 27.33
N GLY A 83 -31.11 17.92 27.86
CA GLY A 83 -29.68 17.65 27.70
C GLY A 83 -29.30 17.31 26.26
N ILE A 84 -30.08 16.47 25.59
CA ILE A 84 -29.85 16.05 24.20
C ILE A 84 -30.09 17.22 23.22
N ILE A 85 -31.10 18.05 23.47
CA ILE A 85 -31.37 19.25 22.65
C ILE A 85 -30.20 20.23 22.73
N LEU A 86 -29.63 20.39 23.92
CA LEU A 86 -28.45 21.22 24.13
C LEU A 86 -27.23 20.66 23.38
N GLU A 87 -26.99 19.34 23.41
CA GLU A 87 -25.94 18.68 22.61
C GLU A 87 -26.07 19.01 21.12
N TRP A 88 -27.27 18.82 20.56
CA TRP A 88 -27.53 19.09 19.13
C TRP A 88 -27.34 20.56 18.76
N ARG A 89 -27.81 21.49 19.59
CA ARG A 89 -27.62 22.94 19.35
C ARG A 89 -26.17 23.36 19.42
N LEU A 90 -25.41 22.81 20.37
CA LEU A 90 -23.96 23.02 20.45
C LEU A 90 -23.27 22.44 19.22
N ALA A 91 -23.64 21.25 18.76
CA ALA A 91 -23.11 20.68 17.52
C ALA A 91 -23.37 21.59 16.31
N ILE A 92 -24.61 22.06 16.12
CA ILE A 92 -24.97 23.03 15.07
C ILE A 92 -24.12 24.30 15.18
N PHE A 93 -23.92 24.82 16.38
CA PHE A 93 -23.09 26.00 16.60
C PHE A 93 -21.63 25.77 16.17
N HIS A 94 -21.03 24.61 16.47
CA HIS A 94 -19.67 24.29 16.04
C HIS A 94 -19.56 24.19 14.52
N ILE A 95 -20.57 23.62 13.84
CA ILE A 95 -20.62 23.57 12.37
C ILE A 95 -20.76 24.98 11.81
N ALA A 96 -21.60 25.84 12.39
CA ALA A 96 -21.75 27.22 11.95
C ALA A 96 -20.44 28.02 12.09
N VAL A 97 -19.72 27.81 13.20
CA VAL A 97 -18.40 28.41 13.42
C VAL A 97 -17.39 27.90 12.39
N ALA A 98 -17.28 26.58 12.20
CA ALA A 98 -16.40 25.99 11.20
C ALA A 98 -16.74 26.48 9.79
N GLY A 99 -18.02 26.49 9.43
CA GLY A 99 -18.53 27.00 8.15
C GLY A 99 -18.19 28.47 7.93
N GLY A 100 -18.30 29.32 8.96
CA GLY A 100 -17.90 30.73 8.89
C GLY A 100 -16.40 30.91 8.65
N LEU A 101 -15.56 30.14 9.34
CA LEU A 101 -14.10 30.12 9.11
C LEU A 101 -13.77 29.68 7.68
N LEU A 102 -14.42 28.62 7.20
CA LEU A 102 -14.19 28.09 5.86
C LEU A 102 -14.68 29.04 4.77
N VAL A 103 -15.81 29.72 4.95
CA VAL A 103 -16.25 30.79 4.03
C VAL A 103 -15.22 31.93 3.96
N ALA A 104 -14.70 32.35 5.11
CA ALA A 104 -13.68 33.41 5.17
C ALA A 104 -12.41 33.02 4.41
N GLU A 105 -11.98 31.77 4.53
CA GLU A 105 -10.74 31.26 3.95
C GLU A 105 -10.87 30.77 2.50
N CYS A 106 -12.04 30.29 2.08
CA CYS A 106 -12.25 29.64 0.79
C CYS A 106 -12.94 30.52 -0.27
N GLY A 107 -13.29 31.78 0.03
CA GLY A 107 -13.80 32.68 -1.01
C GLY A 107 -14.29 34.06 -0.59
N ALA A 108 -14.54 34.33 0.70
CA ALA A 108 -15.13 35.61 1.10
C ALA A 108 -14.14 36.77 1.22
N MET A 109 -12.86 36.49 1.49
CA MET A 109 -11.88 37.53 1.83
C MET A 109 -10.73 37.69 0.82
N GLY A 110 -10.67 36.90 -0.25
CA GLY A 110 -9.54 36.94 -1.18
C GLY A 110 -9.72 36.09 -2.44
N ARG A 111 -8.71 36.12 -3.31
CA ARG A 111 -8.60 35.19 -4.45
C ARG A 111 -8.15 33.83 -3.92
N VAL A 112 -8.81 32.75 -4.33
CA VAL A 112 -8.60 31.42 -3.74
C VAL A 112 -8.36 30.39 -4.84
N SER A 113 -7.34 29.53 -4.66
CA SER A 113 -7.02 28.48 -5.64
C SER A 113 -8.00 27.30 -5.56
N PRO A 114 -8.10 26.46 -6.61
CA PRO A 114 -8.87 25.21 -6.59
C PRO A 114 -8.57 24.33 -5.37
N LEU A 115 -7.29 24.22 -4.99
CA LEU A 115 -6.85 23.40 -3.87
C LEU A 115 -7.49 23.83 -2.54
N HIS A 116 -7.53 25.14 -2.26
CA HIS A 116 -8.16 25.66 -1.05
C HIS A 116 -9.67 25.39 -1.01
N ARG A 117 -10.34 25.31 -2.16
CA ARG A 117 -11.77 24.93 -2.24
C ARG A 117 -11.96 23.46 -1.90
N LEU A 118 -11.11 22.58 -2.43
CA LEU A 118 -11.10 21.17 -2.06
C LEU A 118 -10.86 21.00 -0.56
N THR A 119 -9.85 21.66 0.00
CA THR A 119 -9.55 21.54 1.43
C THR A 119 -10.72 22.05 2.28
N GLY A 120 -11.39 23.15 1.87
CA GLY A 120 -12.59 23.64 2.54
C GLY A 120 -13.76 22.65 2.48
N ALA A 121 -14.04 22.08 1.31
CA ALA A 121 -15.10 21.08 1.13
C ALA A 121 -14.80 19.79 1.92
N ALA A 122 -13.57 19.30 1.88
CA ALA A 122 -13.13 18.12 2.63
C ALA A 122 -13.20 18.36 4.16
N CYS A 123 -12.80 19.54 4.64
CA CYS A 123 -12.96 19.90 6.06
C CYS A 123 -14.44 19.94 6.45
N MET A 124 -15.31 20.58 5.64
CA MET A 124 -16.75 20.56 5.88
C MET A 124 -17.33 19.15 5.90
N ALA A 125 -16.86 18.25 5.01
CA ALA A 125 -17.28 16.85 5.00
C ALA A 125 -17.00 16.15 6.33
N VAL A 126 -15.83 16.39 6.94
CA VAL A 126 -15.48 15.81 8.26
C VAL A 126 -16.44 16.32 9.35
N PHE A 127 -16.71 17.63 9.41
CA PHE A 127 -17.69 18.19 10.35
C PHE A 127 -19.11 17.66 10.11
N ALA A 128 -19.50 17.50 8.83
CA ALA A 128 -20.79 16.96 8.45
C ALA A 128 -20.94 15.50 8.89
N ILE A 129 -19.93 14.64 8.66
CA ILE A 129 -19.95 13.23 9.07
C ILE A 129 -20.08 13.11 10.59
N ILE A 130 -19.25 13.84 11.34
CA ILE A 130 -19.28 13.78 12.82
C ILE A 130 -20.61 14.33 13.36
N SER A 131 -21.18 15.36 12.74
CA SER A 131 -22.51 15.83 13.16
C SER A 131 -23.62 14.82 12.83
N ALA A 132 -23.56 14.13 11.69
CA ALA A 132 -24.56 13.12 11.34
C ALA A 132 -24.55 11.98 12.35
N THR A 133 -23.37 11.50 12.75
CA THR A 133 -23.27 10.43 13.74
C THR A 133 -23.83 10.85 15.10
N GLN A 134 -23.59 12.10 15.55
CA GLN A 134 -24.17 12.62 16.79
C GLN A 134 -25.70 12.71 16.75
N PHE A 135 -26.28 13.14 15.62
CA PHE A 135 -27.73 13.23 15.46
C PHE A 135 -28.40 11.86 15.31
N ASN A 136 -27.70 10.86 14.77
CA ASN A 136 -28.22 9.51 14.56
C ASN A 136 -27.95 8.55 15.74
N ALA A 137 -27.10 8.91 16.72
CA ALA A 137 -26.75 8.04 17.85
C ALA A 137 -27.88 7.84 18.88
N ASN A 138 -28.80 8.80 19.03
CA ASN A 138 -29.90 8.75 20.01
C ASN A 138 -31.27 8.91 19.32
N PRO A 139 -31.82 7.83 18.73
CA PRO A 139 -33.01 7.89 17.87
C PRO A 139 -34.37 7.97 18.57
N GLU A 140 -34.53 7.41 19.77
CA GLU A 140 -35.83 7.29 20.44
C GLU A 140 -35.92 8.17 21.68
N PHE A 141 -36.64 9.30 21.56
CA PHE A 141 -37.14 10.03 22.73
C PHE A 141 -38.60 10.44 22.50
N ASP A 142 -39.48 9.77 23.26
CA ASP A 142 -40.87 10.08 23.59
C ASP A 142 -41.62 11.03 22.66
N GLY A 143 -42.25 10.50 21.61
CA GLY A 143 -43.60 10.82 21.09
C GLY A 143 -44.02 12.28 20.80
N GLU A 144 -43.24 13.28 21.15
CA GLU A 144 -43.50 14.70 20.98
C GLU A 144 -42.46 15.25 20.03
N SER A 145 -42.85 15.41 18.76
CA SER A 145 -42.57 16.48 17.78
C SER A 145 -41.31 17.36 17.88
N VAL A 146 -40.26 16.88 18.52
CA VAL A 146 -39.02 17.56 18.82
C VAL A 146 -37.88 16.80 18.14
N ARG A 147 -37.39 17.24 16.97
CA ARG A 147 -37.73 18.47 16.23
C ARG A 147 -37.11 18.35 14.83
N PHE A 148 -37.95 18.20 13.81
CA PHE A 148 -37.58 18.36 12.39
C PHE A 148 -36.77 19.65 12.13
N LEU A 149 -37.05 20.71 12.90
CA LEU A 149 -36.40 22.01 12.78
C LEU A 149 -34.89 21.97 13.08
N GLU A 150 -34.44 21.29 14.13
CA GLU A 150 -33.02 21.17 14.48
C GLU A 150 -32.26 20.37 13.40
N ARG A 151 -32.87 19.31 12.85
CA ARG A 151 -32.32 18.52 11.74
C ARG A 151 -32.21 19.35 10.45
N VAL A 152 -33.26 20.09 10.11
CA VAL A 152 -33.28 21.04 8.99
C VAL A 152 -32.25 22.15 9.18
N LEU A 153 -32.15 22.71 10.38
CA LEU A 153 -31.19 23.78 10.68
C LEU A 153 -29.76 23.28 10.52
N ARG A 154 -29.46 22.07 11.00
CA ARG A 154 -28.17 21.42 10.79
C ARG A 154 -27.86 21.32 9.30
N ASP A 155 -28.77 20.78 8.49
CA ASP A 155 -28.55 20.60 7.05
C ASP A 155 -28.36 21.94 6.30
N ILE A 156 -29.13 22.97 6.68
CA ILE A 156 -28.95 24.34 6.16
C ILE A 156 -27.56 24.88 6.52
N VAL A 157 -27.11 24.70 7.76
CA VAL A 157 -25.80 25.18 8.23
C VAL A 157 -24.65 24.44 7.56
N VAL A 158 -24.83 23.18 7.18
CA VAL A 158 -23.83 22.40 6.42
C VAL A 158 -23.73 22.89 4.96
N VAL A 159 -24.85 23.19 4.30
CA VAL A 159 -24.86 23.66 2.88
C VAL A 159 -24.54 25.14 2.72
N ALA A 160 -24.90 25.99 3.68
CA ALA A 160 -24.73 27.44 3.57
C ALA A 160 -23.29 27.87 3.22
N PRO A 161 -22.22 27.34 3.85
CA PRO A 161 -20.84 27.65 3.49
C PRO A 161 -20.53 27.36 2.02
N LEU A 162 -21.00 26.23 1.50
CA LEU A 162 -20.74 25.78 0.13
C LEU A 162 -21.40 26.72 -0.89
N VAL A 163 -22.67 27.09 -0.64
CA VAL A 163 -23.42 28.02 -1.52
C VAL A 163 -22.83 29.42 -1.48
N VAL A 164 -22.42 29.89 -0.30
CA VAL A 164 -21.80 31.22 -0.14
C VAL A 164 -20.47 31.27 -0.89
N VAL A 165 -19.61 30.28 -0.70
CA VAL A 165 -18.34 30.19 -1.43
C VAL A 165 -18.60 30.17 -2.93
N ASP A 166 -19.56 29.37 -3.40
CA ASP A 166 -19.86 29.27 -4.83
C ASP A 166 -20.31 30.59 -5.45
N ARG A 167 -21.19 31.34 -4.76
CA ARG A 167 -21.66 32.65 -5.25
C ARG A 167 -20.64 33.76 -5.17
N MET A 168 -19.69 33.69 -4.22
CA MET A 168 -18.69 34.73 -4.03
C MET A 168 -17.52 34.62 -5.03
N LEU A 169 -17.37 33.48 -5.70
CA LEU A 169 -16.37 33.28 -6.74
C LEU A 169 -16.77 34.04 -8.01
N LYS A 170 -15.99 35.07 -8.37
CA LYS A 170 -16.27 35.89 -9.56
C LYS A 170 -15.52 35.47 -10.82
N THR A 171 -14.47 34.67 -10.73
CA THR A 171 -13.72 34.14 -11.90
C THR A 171 -12.83 32.98 -11.47
N ILE A 172 -12.88 31.85 -12.19
CA ILE A 172 -11.88 30.79 -12.10
C ILE A 172 -10.78 31.16 -13.11
N GLU A 173 -9.59 31.56 -12.64
CA GLU A 173 -8.47 31.96 -13.52
C GLU A 173 -7.67 30.73 -14.01
N ASP A 174 -7.75 29.61 -13.30
CA ASP A 174 -6.96 28.41 -13.59
C ASP A 174 -7.84 27.35 -14.28
N LEU A 175 -7.61 27.17 -15.58
CA LEU A 175 -8.23 26.17 -16.45
C LEU A 175 -7.29 24.97 -16.69
N SER A 176 -6.22 24.83 -15.89
CA SER A 176 -5.33 23.67 -15.99
C SER A 176 -6.04 22.36 -15.70
N ASP A 177 -5.46 21.26 -16.18
CA ASP A 177 -5.96 19.91 -15.93
C ASP A 177 -5.86 19.51 -14.45
N GLU A 178 -4.87 20.06 -13.74
CA GLU A 178 -4.76 19.96 -12.28
C GLU A 178 -5.96 20.63 -11.59
N ALA A 179 -6.38 21.82 -12.04
CA ALA A 179 -7.57 22.47 -11.50
C ALA A 179 -8.86 21.66 -11.77
N ARG A 180 -8.93 20.94 -12.90
CA ARG A 180 -10.06 20.06 -13.26
C ARG A 180 -10.14 18.82 -12.36
N THR A 181 -9.01 18.15 -12.10
CA THR A 181 -8.95 16.99 -11.19
C THR A 181 -9.26 17.39 -9.75
N ILE A 182 -8.72 18.51 -9.26
CA ILE A 182 -9.07 19.08 -7.96
C ILE A 182 -10.58 19.43 -7.90
N GLY A 183 -11.14 19.90 -9.01
CA GLY A 183 -12.58 20.10 -9.18
C GLY A 183 -13.38 18.80 -8.99
N SER A 184 -12.95 17.69 -9.58
CA SER A 184 -13.56 16.36 -9.39
C SER A 184 -13.56 15.93 -7.91
N PHE A 185 -12.43 16.05 -7.21
CA PHE A 185 -12.36 15.72 -5.79
C PHE A 185 -13.24 16.63 -4.92
N THR A 186 -13.44 17.88 -5.34
CA THR A 186 -14.37 18.80 -4.66
C THR A 186 -15.80 18.31 -4.82
N LEU A 187 -16.20 17.85 -6.03
CA LEU A 187 -17.51 17.25 -6.27
C LEU A 187 -17.71 15.94 -5.49
N LEU A 188 -16.67 15.11 -5.39
CA LEU A 188 -16.70 13.90 -4.56
C LEU A 188 -16.91 14.24 -3.07
N SER A 189 -16.25 15.28 -2.57
CA SER A 189 -16.43 15.78 -1.20
C SER A 189 -17.86 16.28 -0.98
N LEU A 190 -18.48 16.92 -1.98
CA LEU A 190 -19.90 17.29 -1.93
C LEU A 190 -20.81 16.07 -1.87
N ILE A 191 -20.55 15.02 -2.66
CA ILE A 191 -21.30 13.75 -2.56
C ILE A 191 -21.20 13.18 -1.15
N ALA A 192 -20.01 13.18 -0.54
CA ALA A 192 -19.84 12.73 0.84
C ALA A 192 -20.64 13.59 1.84
N ILE A 193 -20.69 14.91 1.65
CA ILE A 193 -21.51 15.81 2.47
C ILE A 193 -22.99 15.46 2.35
N GLY A 194 -23.51 15.26 1.13
CA GLY A 194 -24.93 14.90 0.94
C GLY A 194 -25.30 13.54 1.56
N ALA A 195 -24.36 12.60 1.69
CA ALA A 195 -24.58 11.33 2.39
C ALA A 195 -24.80 11.50 3.90
N THR A 196 -24.49 12.68 4.45
CA THR A 196 -24.66 12.95 5.88
C THR A 196 -26.02 13.56 6.20
N ASP A 197 -27.00 13.50 5.30
CA ASP A 197 -28.34 14.07 5.48
C ASP A 197 -29.03 13.54 6.74
N VAL A 198 -29.62 14.44 7.53
CA VAL A 198 -30.34 14.10 8.78
C VAL A 198 -31.82 14.52 8.70
N SER A 199 -32.17 15.49 7.86
CA SER A 199 -33.54 15.99 7.67
C SER A 199 -34.41 15.08 6.80
N GLY A 200 -33.82 14.07 6.17
CA GLY A 200 -34.49 13.14 5.27
C GLY A 200 -34.67 13.67 3.86
N GLY A 201 -33.71 14.46 3.35
CA GLY A 201 -33.57 14.76 1.92
C GLY A 201 -33.25 16.21 1.58
N LEU A 202 -33.28 17.14 2.54
CA LEU A 202 -33.03 18.57 2.28
C LEU A 202 -31.57 18.86 1.92
N LEU A 203 -30.65 18.05 2.41
CA LEU A 203 -29.23 18.11 2.08
C LEU A 203 -28.92 17.25 0.86
N ALA A 204 -29.33 15.98 0.90
CA ALA A 204 -28.97 14.97 -0.09
C ALA A 204 -29.46 15.32 -1.50
N ILE A 205 -30.74 15.66 -1.67
CA ILE A 205 -31.35 15.87 -2.99
C ILE A 205 -30.76 17.12 -3.70
N PRO A 206 -30.66 18.30 -3.07
CA PRO A 206 -30.07 19.46 -3.73
C PRO A 206 -28.58 19.30 -4.00
N VAL A 207 -27.82 18.67 -3.10
CA VAL A 207 -26.40 18.38 -3.31
C VAL A 207 -26.22 17.43 -4.50
N PHE A 208 -27.02 16.36 -4.57
CA PHE A 208 -27.03 15.46 -5.73
C PHE A 208 -27.30 16.21 -7.03
N ALA A 209 -28.34 17.06 -7.05
CA ALA A 209 -28.70 17.84 -8.24
C ALA A 209 -27.59 18.81 -8.67
N ILE A 210 -26.94 19.50 -7.72
CA ILE A 210 -25.82 20.41 -8.01
C ILE A 210 -24.63 19.64 -8.58
N VAL A 211 -24.28 18.50 -7.97
CA VAL A 211 -23.16 17.67 -8.43
C VAL A 211 -23.47 17.09 -9.81
N ALA A 212 -24.67 16.57 -10.04
CA ALA A 212 -25.11 16.08 -11.34
C ALA A 212 -25.10 17.16 -12.42
N TYR A 213 -25.57 18.38 -12.11
CA TYR A 213 -25.52 19.52 -13.02
C TYR A 213 -24.08 19.91 -13.36
N ARG A 214 -23.18 19.97 -12.37
CA ARG A 214 -21.77 20.29 -12.62
C ARG A 214 -21.04 19.19 -13.38
N ALA A 215 -21.28 17.93 -13.03
CA ALA A 215 -20.66 16.81 -13.70
C ALA A 215 -21.08 16.71 -15.17
N THR A 216 -22.34 17.01 -15.49
CA THR A 216 -22.85 17.00 -16.87
C THR A 216 -22.39 18.21 -17.67
N THR A 217 -22.34 19.40 -17.08
CA THR A 217 -21.88 20.62 -17.76
C THR A 217 -20.37 20.62 -18.05
N HIS A 218 -19.57 20.03 -17.15
CA HIS A 218 -18.12 19.90 -17.32
C HIS A 218 -17.68 18.55 -17.89
N VAL A 219 -18.62 17.64 -18.15
CA VAL A 219 -18.38 16.30 -18.68
C VAL A 219 -17.31 15.55 -17.87
N ASN A 220 -17.57 15.42 -16.57
CA ASN A 220 -16.66 14.79 -15.62
C ASN A 220 -16.98 13.30 -15.46
N THR A 221 -16.28 12.45 -16.22
CA THR A 221 -16.54 11.01 -16.34
C THR A 221 -16.50 10.28 -14.99
N TRP A 222 -15.53 10.61 -14.12
CA TRP A 222 -15.41 10.01 -12.79
C TRP A 222 -16.63 10.28 -11.90
N ILE A 223 -17.13 11.52 -11.93
CA ILE A 223 -18.30 11.89 -11.14
C ILE A 223 -19.57 11.32 -11.75
N LEU A 224 -19.69 11.31 -13.08
CA LEU A 224 -20.83 10.69 -13.76
C LEU A 224 -20.94 9.18 -13.48
N LEU A 225 -19.81 8.49 -13.32
CA LEU A 225 -19.76 7.08 -12.90
C LEU A 225 -20.08 6.88 -11.42
N ALA A 226 -19.73 7.84 -10.55
CA ALA A 226 -19.98 7.78 -9.11
C ALA A 226 -21.43 8.13 -8.74
N LEU A 227 -22.11 8.98 -9.51
CA LEU A 227 -23.48 9.43 -9.24
C LEU A 227 -24.51 8.30 -9.09
N PRO A 228 -24.50 7.23 -9.91
CA PRO A 228 -25.43 6.13 -9.71
C PRO A 228 -25.27 5.40 -8.38
N ILE A 229 -24.03 5.24 -7.92
CA ILE A 229 -23.72 4.66 -6.61
C ILE A 229 -24.17 5.62 -5.50
N ALA A 230 -23.89 6.91 -5.66
CA ALA A 230 -24.34 7.93 -4.70
C ALA A 230 -25.87 7.99 -4.59
N ALA A 231 -26.60 7.83 -5.69
CA ALA A 231 -28.07 7.78 -5.68
C ALA A 231 -28.60 6.58 -4.88
N ALA A 232 -27.98 5.41 -5.03
CA ALA A 232 -28.33 4.22 -4.27
C ALA A 232 -28.08 4.43 -2.77
N ILE A 233 -26.88 4.91 -2.40
CA ILE A 233 -26.52 5.25 -1.01
C ILE A 233 -27.48 6.28 -0.43
N TYR A 234 -27.82 7.33 -1.18
CA TYR A 234 -28.73 8.37 -0.70
C TYR A 234 -30.12 7.81 -0.48
N ALA A 235 -30.63 6.98 -1.39
CA ALA A 235 -31.93 6.36 -1.22
C ALA A 235 -31.97 5.44 0.02
N GLU A 236 -30.94 4.63 0.25
CA GLU A 236 -30.80 3.77 1.43
C GLU A 236 -30.72 4.58 2.74
N ILE A 237 -29.91 5.64 2.79
CA ILE A 237 -29.78 6.50 3.98
C ILE A 237 -31.10 7.21 4.31
N LEU A 238 -31.84 7.60 3.27
CA LEU A 238 -33.09 8.34 3.41
C LEU A 238 -34.26 7.47 3.87
N THR A 239 -34.24 6.16 3.58
CA THR A 239 -35.25 5.20 4.07
C THR A 239 -34.86 4.50 5.37
N GLY A 240 -33.57 4.25 5.61
CA GLY A 240 -33.06 3.62 6.83
C GLY A 240 -33.02 4.53 8.06
N GLY A 241 -33.47 5.79 7.94
CA GLY A 241 -33.46 6.79 9.00
C GLY A 241 -34.60 6.63 10.02
N VAL A 242 -34.32 7.01 11.28
CA VAL A 242 -35.31 6.93 12.37
C VAL A 242 -36.41 7.98 12.21
N GLY A 243 -37.66 7.53 12.26
CA GLY A 243 -38.87 8.36 12.23
C GLY A 243 -39.31 8.71 10.81
N PRO A 244 -39.67 7.71 9.98
CA PRO A 244 -40.02 7.91 8.57
C PRO A 244 -41.20 8.87 8.39
N GLU A 245 -42.09 9.05 9.38
CA GLU A 245 -43.25 9.96 9.28
C GLU A 245 -42.88 11.46 9.33
N MET A 246 -41.63 11.83 9.62
CA MET A 246 -41.20 13.21 9.84
C MET A 246 -40.16 13.73 8.83
N THR A 247 -39.84 12.95 7.79
CA THR A 247 -38.80 13.27 6.79
C THR A 247 -39.38 13.68 5.44
N LEU A 248 -38.60 14.38 4.61
CA LEU A 248 -39.01 14.67 3.23
C LEU A 248 -39.16 13.38 2.40
N ALA A 249 -38.34 12.36 2.70
CA ALA A 249 -38.45 11.01 2.17
C ALA A 249 -39.83 10.39 2.39
N TYR A 250 -40.51 10.69 3.52
CA TYR A 250 -41.89 10.26 3.77
C TYR A 250 -42.86 10.60 2.64
N VAL A 251 -42.71 11.79 2.06
CA VAL A 251 -43.59 12.26 0.98
C VAL A 251 -43.37 11.40 -0.26
N LEU A 252 -42.14 10.96 -0.51
CA LEU A 252 -41.81 10.06 -1.62
C LEU A 252 -42.27 8.63 -1.33
N ASP A 253 -42.13 8.16 -0.10
CA ASP A 253 -42.59 6.84 0.36
C ASP A 253 -44.13 6.73 0.36
N SER A 254 -44.82 7.85 0.57
CA SER A 254 -46.28 7.92 0.55
C SER A 254 -46.87 7.83 -0.87
N ILE A 255 -46.04 7.93 -1.92
CA ILE A 255 -46.53 7.83 -3.30
C ILE A 255 -46.71 6.34 -3.66
N PRO A 256 -47.94 5.90 -4.00
CA PRO A 256 -48.18 4.51 -4.41
C PRO A 256 -47.24 4.10 -5.55
N PHE A 257 -46.79 2.84 -5.55
CA PHE A 257 -45.78 2.29 -6.46
C PHE A 257 -44.34 2.83 -6.28
N LEU A 258 -44.14 4.14 -6.02
CA LEU A 258 -42.80 4.72 -5.87
C LEU A 258 -42.19 4.50 -4.48
N GLY A 259 -43.02 4.46 -3.44
CA GLY A 259 -42.58 4.15 -2.08
C GLY A 259 -42.43 2.66 -1.78
N GLU A 260 -42.80 1.80 -2.72
CA GLU A 260 -42.54 0.36 -2.59
C GLU A 260 -41.05 0.08 -2.80
N GLU A 261 -40.56 -1.02 -2.25
CA GLU A 261 -39.20 -1.49 -2.51
C GLU A 261 -39.10 -2.11 -3.91
N SER A 262 -37.94 -1.94 -4.54
CA SER A 262 -37.64 -2.45 -5.88
C SER A 262 -37.23 -3.93 -5.90
N GLY A 263 -37.09 -4.55 -4.71
CA GLY A 263 -36.52 -5.90 -4.56
C GLY A 263 -35.03 -5.98 -4.91
N VAL A 264 -34.38 -4.87 -5.28
CA VAL A 264 -32.95 -4.76 -5.54
C VAL A 264 -32.37 -3.83 -4.48
N MET A 265 -31.50 -4.37 -3.62
CA MET A 265 -30.84 -3.65 -2.51
C MET A 265 -31.82 -3.06 -1.46
N ASP A 266 -33.08 -3.52 -1.39
CA ASP A 266 -34.13 -2.96 -0.51
C ASP A 266 -34.30 -1.43 -0.63
N ILE A 267 -33.96 -0.89 -1.80
CA ILE A 267 -34.07 0.54 -2.11
C ILE A 267 -35.50 0.84 -2.61
N PRO A 268 -36.13 1.95 -2.15
CA PRO A 268 -37.43 2.37 -2.65
C PRO A 268 -37.37 2.78 -4.12
N ARG A 269 -38.44 2.53 -4.88
CA ARG A 269 -38.45 2.82 -6.33
C ARG A 269 -38.24 4.29 -6.65
N TRP A 270 -38.57 5.22 -5.74
CA TRP A 270 -38.31 6.65 -5.94
C TRP A 270 -36.81 6.99 -6.07
N GLY A 271 -35.89 6.13 -5.60
CA GLY A 271 -34.45 6.30 -5.86
C GLY A 271 -34.12 6.41 -7.35
N SER A 272 -34.95 5.83 -8.22
CA SER A 272 -34.87 5.99 -9.68
C SER A 272 -35.01 7.44 -10.14
N LEU A 273 -35.68 8.32 -9.39
CA LEU A 273 -35.84 9.74 -9.73
C LEU A 273 -34.51 10.49 -9.71
N LEU A 274 -33.61 10.14 -8.79
CA LEU A 274 -32.25 10.72 -8.74
C LEU A 274 -31.46 10.32 -9.99
N LEU A 275 -31.55 9.05 -10.40
CA LEU A 275 -30.91 8.55 -11.62
C LEU A 275 -31.52 9.18 -12.89
N MET A 276 -32.85 9.31 -12.94
CA MET A 276 -33.54 10.01 -14.02
C MET A 276 -33.15 11.49 -14.10
N LEU A 277 -32.86 12.15 -12.98
CA LEU A 277 -32.32 13.50 -12.96
C LEU A 277 -30.94 13.57 -13.64
N GLN A 278 -30.03 12.64 -13.34
CA GLN A 278 -28.73 12.56 -14.01
C GLN A 278 -28.91 12.37 -15.53
N ILE A 279 -29.77 11.45 -15.94
CA ILE A 279 -30.04 11.18 -17.36
C ILE A 279 -30.63 12.41 -18.04
N GLY A 280 -31.62 13.06 -17.42
CA GLY A 280 -32.27 14.26 -17.96
C GLY A 280 -31.31 15.44 -18.12
N LEU A 281 -30.45 15.68 -17.12
CA LEU A 281 -29.41 16.71 -17.19
C LEU A 281 -28.37 16.41 -18.27
N SER A 282 -27.97 15.13 -18.40
CA SER A 282 -27.03 14.70 -19.45
C SER A 282 -27.64 14.88 -20.84
N ALA A 283 -28.88 14.45 -21.06
CA ALA A 283 -29.59 14.62 -22.32
C ALA A 283 -29.79 16.09 -22.69
N TYR A 284 -30.07 16.95 -21.70
CA TYR A 284 -30.15 18.40 -21.88
C TYR A 284 -28.80 19.00 -22.27
N ALA A 285 -27.72 18.60 -21.60
CA ALA A 285 -26.36 19.07 -21.88
C ALA A 285 -25.89 18.65 -23.28
N ILE A 286 -26.12 17.38 -23.67
CA ILE A 286 -25.84 16.86 -25.01
C ILE A 286 -26.62 17.65 -26.07
N ARG A 287 -27.90 17.95 -25.81
CA ARG A 287 -28.75 18.66 -26.78
C ARG A 287 -28.32 20.11 -27.04
N ILE A 288 -27.73 20.77 -26.04
CA ILE A 288 -27.31 22.18 -26.13
C ILE A 288 -25.87 22.30 -26.65
N GLU A 289 -25.16 21.19 -26.80
CA GLU A 289 -23.82 21.22 -27.35
C GLU A 289 -23.87 21.55 -28.85
N ASP A 290 -23.45 22.77 -29.19
CA ASP A 290 -23.40 23.28 -30.57
C ASP A 290 -22.13 22.81 -31.34
N ARG A 291 -21.44 21.76 -30.89
CA ARG A 291 -20.23 21.26 -31.55
C ARG A 291 -20.58 20.29 -32.68
N PRO A 292 -19.85 20.32 -33.81
CA PRO A 292 -20.09 19.40 -34.93
C PRO A 292 -19.86 17.94 -34.51
N ASP A 293 -20.66 17.03 -35.08
CA ASP A 293 -20.62 15.57 -34.86
C ASP A 293 -19.21 15.02 -35.18
N GLY A 294 -18.37 14.90 -34.15
CA GLY A 294 -16.96 14.49 -34.27
C GLY A 294 -16.03 15.19 -33.28
N ASP A 295 -16.40 16.37 -32.76
CA ASP A 295 -15.68 17.11 -31.71
C ASP A 295 -16.51 17.24 -30.41
N THR A 296 -17.45 16.29 -30.24
CA THR A 296 -18.32 16.26 -29.06
C THR A 296 -17.51 15.90 -27.84
N ARG A 297 -17.75 16.57 -26.70
CA ARG A 297 -17.11 16.20 -25.43
C ARG A 297 -17.56 14.83 -24.88
N TRP A 298 -18.66 14.28 -25.41
CA TRP A 298 -19.25 13.01 -24.97
C TRP A 298 -18.71 11.83 -25.80
N GLY A 299 -17.60 11.27 -25.34
CA GLY A 299 -17.03 10.03 -25.84
C GLY A 299 -17.81 8.79 -25.42
N ALA A 300 -17.21 7.62 -25.69
CA ALA A 300 -17.82 6.34 -25.37
C ALA A 300 -17.98 6.13 -23.85
N GLU A 301 -17.03 6.61 -23.04
CA GLU A 301 -17.02 6.45 -21.58
C GLU A 301 -18.14 7.26 -20.90
N GLU A 302 -18.38 8.49 -21.36
CA GLU A 302 -19.42 9.34 -20.81
C GLU A 302 -20.80 8.77 -21.15
N ARG A 303 -20.99 8.32 -22.40
CA ARG A 303 -22.23 7.66 -22.83
C ARG A 303 -22.48 6.37 -22.07
N PHE A 304 -21.42 5.63 -21.75
CA PHE A 304 -21.50 4.44 -20.91
C PHE A 304 -22.01 4.78 -19.50
N SER A 305 -21.48 5.85 -18.88
CA SER A 305 -21.90 6.28 -17.55
C SER A 305 -23.39 6.68 -17.51
N ILE A 306 -23.89 7.35 -18.55
CA ILE A 306 -25.32 7.64 -18.70
C ILE A 306 -26.12 6.35 -18.87
N GLY A 307 -25.59 5.39 -19.65
CA GLY A 307 -26.19 4.07 -19.82
C GLY A 307 -26.33 3.30 -18.51
N ILE A 308 -25.30 3.33 -17.65
CA ILE A 308 -25.32 2.75 -16.30
C ILE A 308 -26.44 3.38 -15.46
N ALA A 309 -26.53 4.71 -15.45
CA ALA A 309 -27.58 5.43 -14.75
C ALA A 309 -28.98 5.03 -15.27
N GLY A 310 -29.14 4.89 -16.59
CA GLY A 310 -30.39 4.45 -17.22
C GLY A 310 -30.80 3.03 -16.84
N ILE A 311 -29.85 2.10 -16.87
CA ILE A 311 -30.06 0.71 -16.48
C ILE A 311 -30.47 0.62 -15.01
N LEU A 312 -29.76 1.31 -14.12
CA LEU A 312 -30.08 1.34 -12.68
C LEU A 312 -31.43 2.03 -12.41
N ALA A 313 -31.75 3.10 -13.13
CA ALA A 313 -33.05 3.78 -12.99
C ALA A 313 -34.20 2.83 -13.35
N PHE A 314 -34.02 2.06 -14.42
CA PHE A 314 -34.99 1.06 -14.84
C PHE A 314 -35.04 -0.13 -13.87
N ALA A 315 -33.89 -0.55 -13.34
CA ALA A 315 -33.78 -1.62 -12.34
C ALA A 315 -34.61 -1.31 -11.09
N LEU A 316 -34.50 -0.08 -10.57
CA LEU A 316 -35.24 0.36 -9.39
C LEU A 316 -36.74 0.55 -9.65
N LEU A 317 -37.17 0.81 -10.89
CA LEU A 317 -38.59 0.97 -11.22
C LEU A 317 -39.32 -0.37 -11.36
N ILE A 318 -38.60 -1.46 -11.67
CA ILE A 318 -39.21 -2.76 -11.89
C ILE A 318 -39.29 -3.53 -10.57
N PRO A 319 -40.44 -4.16 -10.22
CA PRO A 319 -40.62 -4.87 -8.96
C PRO A 319 -39.69 -6.06 -8.71
N ASP A 320 -39.17 -6.70 -9.77
CA ASP A 320 -38.31 -7.89 -9.69
C ASP A 320 -37.25 -7.87 -10.81
N PHE A 321 -36.22 -7.06 -10.61
CA PHE A 321 -35.13 -6.94 -11.58
C PHE A 321 -33.93 -7.87 -11.33
N ARG A 322 -33.92 -8.53 -10.16
CA ARG A 322 -32.82 -9.35 -9.64
C ARG A 322 -32.25 -10.36 -10.64
N LEU A 323 -33.12 -11.10 -11.34
CA LEU A 323 -32.69 -12.12 -12.31
C LEU A 323 -32.09 -11.53 -13.60
N ILE A 324 -32.48 -10.32 -13.98
CA ILE A 324 -32.06 -9.68 -15.24
C ILE A 324 -30.65 -9.07 -15.09
N TRP A 325 -30.24 -8.73 -13.87
CA TRP A 325 -28.97 -8.04 -13.62
C TRP A 325 -27.76 -8.77 -14.21
N ILE A 326 -27.70 -10.10 -14.10
CA ILE A 326 -26.55 -10.85 -14.62
C ILE A 326 -26.43 -10.76 -16.15
N LEU A 327 -27.55 -10.71 -16.86
CA LEU A 327 -27.59 -10.50 -18.31
C LEU A 327 -27.11 -9.10 -18.68
N ILE A 328 -27.45 -8.12 -17.85
CA ILE A 328 -27.03 -6.72 -18.00
C ILE A 328 -25.53 -6.58 -17.75
N ALA A 329 -25.01 -7.18 -16.67
CA ALA A 329 -23.58 -7.18 -16.38
C ALA A 329 -22.78 -7.78 -17.55
N ALA A 330 -23.27 -8.88 -18.14
CA ALA A 330 -22.68 -9.47 -19.34
C ALA A 330 -22.80 -8.56 -20.59
N ALA A 331 -23.95 -7.93 -20.80
CA ALA A 331 -24.16 -7.00 -21.91
C ALA A 331 -23.27 -5.76 -21.79
N MET A 332 -23.11 -5.22 -20.59
CA MET A 332 -22.22 -4.10 -20.30
C MET A 332 -20.76 -4.47 -20.49
N TRP A 333 -20.35 -5.66 -20.03
CA TRP A 333 -19.01 -6.19 -20.27
C TRP A 333 -18.71 -6.31 -21.78
N ALA A 334 -19.66 -6.85 -22.56
CA ALA A 334 -19.52 -6.98 -24.01
C ALA A 334 -19.53 -5.62 -24.73
N TRP A 335 -20.38 -4.68 -24.30
CA TRP A 335 -20.46 -3.35 -24.87
C TRP A 335 -19.21 -2.51 -24.54
N ALA A 336 -18.70 -2.57 -23.31
CA ALA A 336 -17.44 -1.95 -22.93
C ALA A 336 -16.27 -2.50 -23.75
N TRP A 337 -16.22 -3.82 -23.96
CA TRP A 337 -15.22 -4.44 -24.84
C TRP A 337 -15.34 -3.96 -26.29
N ALA A 338 -16.57 -3.90 -26.83
CA ALA A 338 -16.81 -3.50 -28.23
C ALA A 338 -16.43 -2.03 -28.51
N ASN A 339 -16.56 -1.16 -27.51
CA ASN A 339 -16.26 0.27 -27.62
C ASN A 339 -14.90 0.66 -27.02
N GLY A 340 -14.05 -0.30 -26.63
CA GLY A 340 -12.70 -0.02 -26.13
C GLY A 340 -12.63 0.59 -24.72
N ILE A 341 -13.69 0.48 -23.90
CA ILE A 341 -13.74 1.09 -22.57
C ILE A 341 -13.03 0.21 -21.55
N ILE A 342 -11.75 0.48 -21.33
CA ILE A 342 -10.89 -0.34 -20.46
C ILE A 342 -11.26 -0.18 -18.98
N TRP A 343 -11.64 1.02 -18.54
CA TRP A 343 -11.85 1.30 -17.12
C TRP A 343 -12.95 0.45 -16.47
N TRP A 344 -13.98 0.07 -17.23
CA TRP A 344 -15.07 -0.80 -16.75
C TRP A 344 -14.58 -2.15 -16.23
N PHE A 345 -13.52 -2.71 -16.83
CA PHE A 345 -13.02 -4.03 -16.45
C PHE A 345 -12.43 -4.08 -15.04
N ASN A 346 -12.07 -2.92 -14.46
CA ASN A 346 -11.65 -2.82 -13.05
C ASN A 346 -12.80 -3.11 -12.06
N VAL A 347 -14.04 -2.77 -12.43
CA VAL A 347 -15.22 -2.89 -11.55
C VAL A 347 -16.14 -4.04 -11.99
N ALA A 348 -16.01 -4.51 -13.23
CA ALA A 348 -16.85 -5.56 -13.80
C ALA A 348 -16.97 -6.82 -12.91
N PRO A 349 -15.89 -7.37 -12.29
CA PRO A 349 -16.04 -8.51 -11.38
C PRO A 349 -17.07 -8.27 -10.27
N LEU A 350 -17.08 -7.08 -9.66
CA LEU A 350 -18.04 -6.71 -8.61
C LEU A 350 -19.47 -6.62 -9.14
N SER A 351 -19.65 -6.13 -10.36
CA SER A 351 -20.97 -6.13 -11.02
C SER A 351 -21.54 -7.53 -11.19
N PHE A 352 -20.68 -8.53 -11.43
CA PHE A 352 -21.10 -9.93 -11.51
C PHE A 352 -21.32 -10.57 -10.13
N VAL A 353 -20.51 -10.23 -9.12
CA VAL A 353 -20.76 -10.63 -7.73
C VAL A 353 -22.16 -10.19 -7.32
N PHE A 354 -22.49 -8.92 -7.54
CA PHE A 354 -23.80 -8.36 -7.24
C PHE A 354 -24.93 -9.01 -8.05
N GLY A 355 -24.70 -9.28 -9.34
CA GLY A 355 -25.68 -9.97 -10.19
C GLY A 355 -25.98 -11.40 -9.75
N ILE A 356 -24.96 -12.13 -9.30
CA ILE A 356 -25.12 -13.51 -8.84
C ILE A 356 -25.74 -13.55 -7.45
N TRP A 357 -25.35 -12.63 -6.57
CA TRP A 357 -26.02 -12.43 -5.28
C TRP A 357 -27.52 -12.27 -5.49
N THR A 358 -27.91 -11.24 -6.24
CA THR A 358 -29.33 -10.86 -6.41
C THR A 358 -30.13 -11.97 -7.08
N MET A 359 -29.56 -12.64 -8.07
CA MET A 359 -30.19 -13.80 -8.70
C MET A 359 -30.42 -14.94 -7.71
N LEU A 360 -29.41 -15.29 -6.90
CA LEU A 360 -29.53 -16.39 -5.93
C LEU A 360 -30.48 -16.05 -4.79
N GLU A 361 -30.48 -14.81 -4.32
CA GLU A 361 -31.45 -14.30 -3.34
C GLU A 361 -32.89 -14.42 -3.86
N TRP A 362 -33.13 -14.02 -5.11
CA TRP A 362 -34.43 -14.23 -5.75
C TRP A 362 -34.80 -15.72 -5.85
N MET A 363 -33.84 -16.60 -6.15
CA MET A 363 -34.08 -18.05 -6.17
C MET A 363 -34.39 -18.60 -4.76
N LEU A 364 -33.77 -18.05 -3.72
CA LEU A 364 -34.03 -18.42 -2.32
C LEU A 364 -35.44 -18.01 -1.90
N ASP A 365 -35.84 -16.77 -2.15
CA ASP A 365 -37.19 -16.25 -1.86
C ASP A 365 -38.29 -17.08 -2.52
N ASN A 366 -38.03 -17.54 -3.75
CA ASN A 366 -38.95 -18.39 -4.50
C ASN A 366 -38.84 -19.88 -4.15
N SER A 367 -38.06 -20.25 -3.14
CA SER A 367 -37.84 -21.64 -2.67
C SER A 367 -37.25 -22.58 -3.75
N TRP A 368 -36.49 -22.05 -4.71
CA TRP A 368 -35.82 -22.84 -5.75
C TRP A 368 -34.50 -23.47 -5.27
N ILE A 369 -33.89 -22.86 -4.25
CA ILE A 369 -32.66 -23.33 -3.59
C ILE A 369 -32.86 -23.34 -2.08
N GLY A 370 -32.08 -24.15 -1.37
CA GLY A 370 -32.05 -24.23 0.10
C GLY A 370 -30.65 -23.98 0.63
N ILE A 371 -30.14 -22.77 0.41
CA ILE A 371 -28.79 -22.30 0.75
C ILE A 371 -28.93 -21.17 1.78
N ASP A 372 -27.98 -21.03 2.71
CA ASP A 372 -28.03 -19.93 3.69
C ASP A 372 -27.74 -18.56 3.04
N GLY A 373 -28.25 -17.47 3.63
CA GLY A 373 -28.06 -16.12 3.11
C GLY A 373 -26.58 -15.70 3.02
N ASN A 374 -25.76 -16.14 3.97
CA ASN A 374 -24.31 -15.87 3.97
C ASN A 374 -23.59 -16.64 2.85
N GLU A 375 -24.01 -17.87 2.58
CA GLU A 375 -23.45 -18.69 1.50
C GLU A 375 -23.75 -18.07 0.12
N ILE A 376 -24.88 -17.38 -0.06
CA ILE A 376 -25.22 -16.66 -1.29
C ILE A 376 -24.15 -15.61 -1.63
N PHE A 377 -23.71 -14.82 -0.65
CA PHE A 377 -22.65 -13.84 -0.87
C PHE A 377 -21.35 -14.50 -1.32
N ALA A 378 -20.96 -15.55 -0.61
CA ALA A 378 -19.72 -16.26 -0.87
C ALA A 378 -19.73 -16.90 -2.27
N ILE A 379 -20.87 -17.40 -2.74
CA ILE A 379 -21.04 -17.90 -4.12
C ILE A 379 -20.89 -16.76 -5.12
N GLY A 380 -21.48 -15.60 -4.85
CA GLY A 380 -21.27 -14.39 -5.63
C GLY A 380 -19.79 -14.02 -5.74
N CYS A 381 -19.07 -13.99 -4.62
CA CYS A 381 -17.63 -13.71 -4.55
C CYS A 381 -16.81 -14.73 -5.33
N LEU A 382 -17.07 -16.03 -5.15
CA LEU A 382 -16.39 -17.10 -5.88
C LEU A 382 -16.55 -16.91 -7.40
N MET A 383 -17.75 -16.63 -7.86
CA MET A 383 -18.02 -16.40 -9.28
C MET A 383 -17.37 -15.11 -9.80
N GLY A 384 -17.35 -14.04 -9.01
CA GLY A 384 -16.60 -12.82 -9.33
C GLY A 384 -15.09 -13.08 -9.44
N ALA A 385 -14.53 -13.97 -8.63
CA ALA A 385 -13.14 -14.40 -8.75
C ALA A 385 -12.91 -15.20 -10.03
N VAL A 386 -13.82 -16.10 -10.41
CA VAL A 386 -13.76 -16.83 -11.69
C VAL A 386 -13.78 -15.86 -12.86
N ILE A 387 -14.62 -14.83 -12.82
CA ILE A 387 -14.71 -13.80 -13.87
C ILE A 387 -13.43 -12.97 -13.92
N SER A 388 -12.86 -12.64 -12.77
CA SER A 388 -11.54 -12.00 -12.69
C SER A 388 -10.44 -12.87 -13.31
N ALA A 389 -10.48 -14.19 -13.08
CA ALA A 389 -9.55 -15.13 -13.70
C ALA A 389 -9.73 -15.19 -15.23
N ILE A 390 -10.97 -15.20 -15.72
CA ILE A 390 -11.29 -15.12 -17.16
C ILE A 390 -10.73 -13.82 -17.74
N GLN A 391 -10.93 -12.68 -17.08
CA GLN A 391 -10.37 -11.39 -17.51
C GLN A 391 -8.84 -11.44 -17.61
N ILE A 392 -8.14 -12.03 -16.62
CA ILE A 392 -6.67 -12.20 -16.67
C ILE A 392 -6.24 -13.00 -17.89
N VAL A 393 -6.97 -14.08 -18.24
CA VAL A 393 -6.68 -14.91 -19.42
C VAL A 393 -6.91 -14.14 -20.71
N ILE A 394 -8.04 -13.42 -20.83
CA ILE A 394 -8.39 -12.61 -22.00
C ILE A 394 -7.43 -11.43 -22.18
N GLN A 395 -6.93 -10.87 -21.08
CA GLN A 395 -5.93 -9.81 -21.12
C GLN A 395 -4.56 -10.36 -21.56
N ARG A 396 -4.13 -11.52 -21.04
CA ARG A 396 -2.86 -12.16 -21.44
C ARG A 396 -2.83 -12.52 -22.93
N SER A 397 -3.98 -12.81 -23.54
CA SER A 397 -4.08 -13.06 -24.98
C SER A 397 -4.13 -11.79 -25.84
N GLY A 398 -4.15 -10.60 -25.23
CA GLY A 398 -4.28 -9.33 -25.93
C GLY A 398 -5.69 -9.04 -26.47
N LEU A 399 -6.64 -9.97 -26.28
CA LEU A 399 -8.02 -9.82 -26.77
C LEU A 399 -8.77 -8.68 -26.08
N LEU A 400 -8.46 -8.41 -24.81
CA LEU A 400 -9.10 -7.34 -24.05
C LEU A 400 -8.80 -5.95 -24.64
N ALA A 401 -7.56 -5.73 -25.08
CA ALA A 401 -7.09 -4.46 -25.62
C ALA A 401 -7.32 -4.33 -27.13
N LYS A 402 -7.94 -5.32 -27.79
CA LYS A 402 -8.06 -5.36 -29.26
C LYS A 402 -8.79 -4.15 -29.84
N ASN A 403 -9.82 -3.67 -29.15
CA ASN A 403 -10.65 -2.55 -29.60
C ASN A 403 -10.30 -1.25 -28.86
N TYR A 404 -9.22 -1.26 -28.07
CA TYR A 404 -8.74 -0.08 -27.38
C TYR A 404 -7.83 0.70 -28.30
N ASP A 405 -8.19 1.95 -28.58
CA ASP A 405 -7.34 2.87 -29.30
C ASP A 405 -6.53 3.71 -28.31
N ALA A 406 -5.22 3.53 -28.32
CA ALA A 406 -4.30 4.26 -27.45
C ALA A 406 -4.09 5.71 -27.90
N GLU A 407 -4.43 6.05 -29.15
CA GLU A 407 -4.32 7.41 -29.68
C GLU A 407 -5.49 8.31 -29.25
N ASP A 408 -6.66 7.72 -28.94
CA ASP A 408 -7.86 8.44 -28.49
C ASP A 408 -7.85 8.77 -26.98
N VAL A 409 -6.95 8.17 -26.21
CA VAL A 409 -6.80 8.46 -24.78
C VAL A 409 -5.56 9.33 -24.59
N GLN A 410 -5.78 10.64 -24.42
CA GLN A 410 -4.77 11.56 -23.90
C GLN A 410 -4.43 11.13 -22.46
N LEU A 411 -3.56 10.13 -22.31
CA LEU A 411 -3.22 9.53 -21.02
C LEU A 411 -2.25 10.40 -20.20
N GLU A 412 -1.76 11.52 -20.76
CA GLU A 412 -1.10 12.59 -19.99
C GLU A 412 -2.08 13.36 -19.07
N GLU A 413 -3.40 13.10 -19.16
CA GLU A 413 -4.43 14.06 -18.73
C GLU A 413 -5.12 13.77 -17.36
N TYR A 414 -4.74 12.75 -16.59
CA TYR A 414 -5.62 12.30 -15.46
C TYR A 414 -4.99 11.91 -14.11
N LEU A 415 -3.69 12.05 -13.87
CA LEU A 415 -3.10 11.76 -12.55
C LEU A 415 -2.56 13.05 -11.89
N PRO A 416 -2.87 13.31 -10.59
CA PRO A 416 -2.32 14.47 -9.89
C PRO A 416 -0.80 14.37 -9.75
N ASP A 417 -0.09 15.44 -10.12
CA ASP A 417 1.33 15.58 -9.83
C ASP A 417 1.58 15.47 -8.31
N GLY A 418 2.55 14.64 -7.92
CA GLY A 418 3.01 14.53 -6.52
C GLY A 418 2.74 13.22 -5.77
N TRP A 419 2.08 12.22 -6.37
CA TRP A 419 1.94 10.87 -5.76
C TRP A 419 3.05 9.87 -6.12
N GLY A 420 4.08 10.28 -6.87
CA GLY A 420 5.15 9.37 -7.31
C GLY A 420 4.70 8.32 -8.33
N ILE A 421 3.52 8.52 -8.94
CA ILE A 421 2.96 7.73 -10.06
C ILE A 421 3.29 8.47 -11.38
N GLU A 422 4.46 9.10 -11.46
CA GLU A 422 4.91 9.98 -12.57
C GLU A 422 5.32 9.20 -13.84
N LYS A 423 4.83 7.97 -14.02
CA LYS A 423 4.94 7.27 -15.30
C LYS A 423 3.55 6.81 -15.69
N SER A 424 3.04 7.39 -16.76
CA SER A 424 1.92 6.90 -17.58
C SER A 424 1.70 5.39 -17.41
N TYR A 425 0.84 5.00 -16.49
CA TYR A 425 0.52 3.59 -16.31
C TYR A 425 -0.41 3.21 -17.45
N ASP A 426 0.05 2.32 -18.33
CA ASP A 426 -0.78 1.72 -19.36
C ASP A 426 -2.10 1.21 -18.71
N PRO A 427 -3.27 1.73 -19.12
CA PRO A 427 -4.55 1.38 -18.51
C PRO A 427 -4.85 -0.11 -18.66
N VAL A 428 -4.33 -0.75 -19.70
CA VAL A 428 -4.39 -2.20 -19.87
C VAL A 428 -3.63 -2.89 -18.74
N ALA A 429 -2.42 -2.42 -18.41
CA ALA A 429 -1.62 -2.98 -17.33
C ALA A 429 -2.28 -2.81 -15.96
N LEU A 430 -2.96 -1.68 -15.74
CA LEU A 430 -3.74 -1.43 -14.53
C LEU A 430 -4.89 -2.45 -14.40
N VAL A 431 -5.66 -2.69 -15.47
CA VAL A 431 -6.72 -3.72 -15.45
C VAL A 431 -6.17 -5.10 -15.11
N GLY A 432 -4.97 -5.44 -15.59
CA GLY A 432 -4.36 -6.71 -15.21
C GLY A 432 -3.96 -6.82 -13.76
N LEU A 433 -3.61 -5.70 -13.14
CA LEU A 433 -3.28 -5.65 -11.72
C LEU A 433 -4.55 -5.68 -10.87
N THR A 434 -5.58 -4.93 -11.24
CA THR A 434 -6.86 -4.90 -10.53
C THR A 434 -7.60 -6.23 -10.67
N SER A 435 -7.70 -6.84 -11.85
CA SER A 435 -8.32 -8.17 -12.01
C SER A 435 -7.62 -9.23 -11.16
N ARG A 436 -6.29 -9.19 -11.01
CA ARG A 436 -5.58 -10.10 -10.08
C ARG A 436 -5.95 -9.80 -8.63
N ALA A 437 -5.93 -8.53 -8.23
CA ALA A 437 -6.29 -8.13 -6.88
C ALA A 437 -7.74 -8.53 -6.54
N SER A 438 -8.68 -8.29 -7.46
CA SER A 438 -10.08 -8.71 -7.35
C SER A 438 -10.20 -10.22 -7.24
N MET A 439 -9.46 -11.00 -8.04
CA MET A 439 -9.47 -12.46 -7.94
C MET A 439 -9.04 -12.94 -6.53
N TYR A 440 -7.92 -12.42 -6.01
CA TYR A 440 -7.44 -12.80 -4.67
C TYR A 440 -8.40 -12.38 -3.57
N PHE A 441 -8.87 -11.14 -3.64
CA PHE A 441 -9.77 -10.56 -2.66
C PHE A 441 -11.11 -11.31 -2.64
N LEU A 442 -11.72 -11.54 -3.81
CA LEU A 442 -13.01 -12.22 -3.89
C LEU A 442 -12.92 -13.70 -3.47
N LEU A 443 -11.83 -14.41 -3.77
CA LEU A 443 -11.60 -15.74 -3.20
C LEU A 443 -11.48 -15.68 -1.67
N TRP A 444 -10.87 -14.63 -1.12
CA TRP A 444 -10.79 -14.47 0.33
C TRP A 444 -12.16 -14.16 0.96
N PHE A 445 -13.03 -13.41 0.29
CA PHE A 445 -14.38 -13.15 0.80
C PHE A 445 -15.38 -14.28 0.54
N ALA A 446 -14.99 -15.36 -0.15
CA ALA A 446 -15.82 -16.54 -0.38
C ALA A 446 -15.73 -17.58 0.78
N TRP A 447 -15.44 -17.12 2.00
CA TRP A 447 -15.15 -17.97 3.16
C TRP A 447 -16.34 -18.77 3.69
N ASP A 448 -17.58 -18.31 3.50
CA ASP A 448 -18.78 -19.04 3.95
C ASP A 448 -19.03 -20.34 3.15
N ILE A 449 -18.40 -20.52 1.98
CA ILE A 449 -18.38 -21.82 1.26
C ILE A 449 -17.33 -22.77 1.86
N GLY A 450 -16.34 -22.23 2.56
CA GLY A 450 -15.20 -22.94 3.12
C GLY A 450 -13.92 -22.13 3.03
N PHE A 451 -13.06 -22.27 4.05
CA PHE A 451 -11.75 -21.63 4.12
C PHE A 451 -10.73 -22.22 3.15
N VAL A 452 -11.04 -23.32 2.45
CA VAL A 452 -10.33 -23.77 1.24
C VAL A 452 -10.10 -22.62 0.25
N THR A 453 -11.05 -21.69 0.14
CA THR A 453 -10.94 -20.53 -0.75
C THR A 453 -9.80 -19.58 -0.35
N TRP A 454 -9.52 -19.43 0.94
CA TRP A 454 -8.37 -18.66 1.45
C TRP A 454 -7.05 -19.32 1.09
N VAL A 455 -7.00 -20.65 1.19
CA VAL A 455 -5.82 -21.43 0.80
C VAL A 455 -5.58 -21.29 -0.69
N ILE A 456 -6.61 -21.44 -1.52
CA ILE A 456 -6.49 -21.24 -2.98
C ILE A 456 -6.02 -19.82 -3.28
N SER A 457 -6.64 -18.79 -2.69
CA SER A 457 -6.25 -17.39 -2.90
C SER A 457 -4.76 -17.16 -2.59
N SER A 458 -4.34 -17.54 -1.39
CA SER A 458 -2.97 -17.33 -0.92
C SER A 458 -1.92 -18.16 -1.66
N VAL A 459 -2.25 -19.38 -2.11
CA VAL A 459 -1.38 -20.19 -2.98
C VAL A 459 -1.26 -19.57 -4.37
N VAL A 460 -2.37 -19.13 -4.98
CA VAL A 460 -2.34 -18.48 -6.30
C VAL A 460 -1.57 -17.16 -6.24
N MET A 461 -1.64 -16.40 -5.14
CA MET A 461 -0.80 -15.22 -4.90
C MET A 461 0.69 -15.58 -4.89
N THR A 462 1.08 -16.62 -4.14
CA THR A 462 2.47 -17.11 -4.09
C THR A 462 2.97 -17.53 -5.48
N VAL A 463 2.17 -18.30 -6.22
CA VAL A 463 2.53 -18.77 -7.57
C VAL A 463 2.61 -17.61 -8.56
N ASP A 464 1.64 -16.70 -8.56
CA ASP A 464 1.67 -15.53 -9.44
C ASP A 464 2.83 -14.59 -9.08
N GLY A 465 3.19 -14.44 -7.81
CA GLY A 465 4.39 -13.72 -7.37
C GLY A 465 5.66 -14.27 -8.02
N ILE A 466 5.83 -15.59 -8.02
CA ILE A 466 6.96 -16.29 -8.65
C ILE A 466 6.96 -16.11 -10.19
N VAL A 467 5.81 -16.32 -10.83
CA VAL A 467 5.68 -16.26 -12.29
C VAL A 467 5.80 -14.82 -12.83
N SER A 468 5.27 -13.85 -12.10
CA SER A 468 5.30 -12.43 -12.48
C SER A 468 6.59 -11.71 -12.08
N GLY A 469 7.39 -12.29 -11.19
CA GLY A 469 8.60 -11.66 -10.66
C GLY A 469 8.33 -10.63 -9.57
N ARG A 470 7.16 -10.68 -8.91
CA ARG A 470 6.74 -9.72 -7.87
C ARG A 470 6.97 -10.30 -6.48
N GLU A 471 8.08 -9.95 -5.86
CA GLU A 471 8.52 -10.45 -4.55
C GLU A 471 7.54 -10.09 -3.43
N LYS A 472 6.97 -8.89 -3.45
CA LYS A 472 5.98 -8.47 -2.44
C LYS A 472 4.73 -9.35 -2.45
N LEU A 473 4.31 -9.82 -3.62
CA LEU A 473 3.15 -10.71 -3.76
C LEU A 473 3.47 -12.12 -3.25
N LEU A 474 4.70 -12.60 -3.50
CA LEU A 474 5.20 -13.85 -2.91
C LEU A 474 5.17 -13.80 -1.37
N TYR A 475 5.69 -12.73 -0.78
CA TYR A 475 5.71 -12.56 0.67
C TYR A 475 4.30 -12.52 1.25
N LEU A 476 3.41 -11.71 0.65
CA LEU A 476 2.02 -11.62 1.09
C LEU A 476 1.28 -12.96 0.99
N GLY A 477 1.48 -13.72 -0.09
CA GLY A 477 0.89 -15.04 -0.25
C GLY A 477 1.30 -16.03 0.84
N ILE A 478 2.60 -16.09 1.17
CA ILE A 478 3.11 -16.95 2.25
C ILE A 478 2.61 -16.48 3.62
N SER A 479 2.53 -15.17 3.85
CA SER A 479 1.96 -14.61 5.07
C SER A 479 0.50 -15.01 5.25
N LEU A 480 -0.32 -14.87 4.21
CA LEU A 480 -1.74 -15.26 4.26
C LEU A 480 -1.93 -16.77 4.42
N GLN A 481 -1.04 -17.60 3.85
CA GLN A 481 -1.06 -19.05 4.04
C GLN A 481 -0.94 -19.48 5.50
N THR A 482 -0.25 -18.72 6.36
CA THR A 482 -0.16 -19.05 7.81
C THR A 482 -1.52 -19.03 8.50
N ILE A 483 -2.43 -18.16 8.06
CA ILE A 483 -3.79 -18.07 8.60
C ILE A 483 -4.69 -19.06 7.86
N ALA A 484 -4.64 -19.05 6.52
CA ALA A 484 -5.53 -19.83 5.66
C ALA A 484 -5.47 -21.34 5.94
N TRP A 485 -4.26 -21.91 6.05
CA TRP A 485 -4.10 -23.34 6.28
C TRP A 485 -4.62 -23.77 7.66
N SER A 486 -4.31 -23.03 8.71
CA SER A 486 -4.78 -23.32 10.08
C SER A 486 -6.31 -23.24 10.16
N THR A 487 -6.91 -22.16 9.62
CA THR A 487 -8.36 -21.96 9.67
C THR A 487 -9.12 -23.00 8.84
N MET A 488 -8.62 -23.36 7.65
CA MET A 488 -9.20 -24.44 6.83
C MET A 488 -9.14 -25.79 7.56
N GLY A 489 -8.03 -26.10 8.21
CA GLY A 489 -7.90 -27.32 8.99
C GLY A 489 -8.96 -27.46 10.06
N SER A 490 -9.09 -26.45 10.93
CA SER A 490 -10.02 -26.51 12.06
C SER A 490 -11.48 -26.40 11.64
N ARG A 491 -11.80 -25.52 10.69
CA ARG A 491 -13.19 -25.22 10.35
C ARG A 491 -13.77 -26.14 9.28
N ASP A 492 -12.99 -26.55 8.29
CA ASP A 492 -13.51 -27.34 7.15
C ASP A 492 -13.28 -28.84 7.35
N PHE A 493 -12.17 -29.26 7.97
CA PHE A 493 -11.73 -30.66 7.99
C PHE A 493 -11.54 -31.27 9.39
N ASP A 494 -11.80 -30.53 10.47
CA ASP A 494 -11.57 -30.95 11.87
C ASP A 494 -10.15 -31.52 12.10
N LEU A 495 -9.17 -30.90 11.43
CA LEU A 495 -7.76 -31.21 11.55
C LEU A 495 -7.09 -30.30 12.59
N HIS A 496 -6.03 -30.83 13.20
CA HIS A 496 -5.20 -30.12 14.16
C HIS A 496 -4.52 -28.91 13.49
N GLU A 497 -4.85 -27.69 13.96
CA GLU A 497 -4.40 -26.40 13.41
C GLU A 497 -2.88 -26.32 13.32
N GLU A 498 -2.18 -26.84 14.33
CA GLU A 498 -0.73 -26.84 14.41
C GLU A 498 -0.09 -27.60 13.24
N THR A 499 -0.66 -28.72 12.81
CA THR A 499 -0.02 -29.56 11.78
C THR A 499 0.07 -28.84 10.44
N LEU A 500 -0.91 -27.99 10.15
CA LEU A 500 -1.00 -27.25 8.89
C LEU A 500 -0.09 -26.02 8.85
N LEU A 501 0.32 -25.48 10.00
CA LEU A 501 1.36 -24.45 10.08
C LEU A 501 2.74 -24.94 9.65
N LEU A 502 2.96 -26.26 9.55
CA LEU A 502 4.19 -26.81 8.98
C LEU A 502 4.36 -26.46 7.50
N VAL A 503 3.27 -26.26 6.75
CA VAL A 503 3.32 -25.92 5.31
C VAL A 503 4.03 -24.59 5.06
N PRO A 504 3.61 -23.44 5.63
CA PRO A 504 4.32 -22.17 5.44
C PRO A 504 5.72 -22.18 6.05
N ILE A 505 5.95 -22.93 7.14
CA ILE A 505 7.30 -23.11 7.72
C ILE A 505 8.23 -23.79 6.70
N LEU A 506 7.79 -24.89 6.09
CA LEU A 506 8.56 -25.62 5.08
C LEU A 506 8.82 -24.76 3.84
N GLN A 507 7.84 -23.97 3.39
CA GLN A 507 8.03 -23.02 2.28
C GLN A 507 9.11 -21.98 2.59
N CYS A 508 9.10 -21.42 3.80
CA CYS A 508 10.12 -20.46 4.23
C CYS A 508 11.52 -21.10 4.29
N LEU A 509 11.64 -22.31 4.83
CA LEU A 509 12.90 -23.05 4.85
C LEU A 509 13.40 -23.37 3.42
N ALA A 510 12.49 -23.74 2.52
CA ALA A 510 12.80 -23.95 1.10
C ALA A 510 13.32 -22.67 0.45
N LEU A 511 12.70 -21.51 0.70
CA LEU A 511 13.18 -20.22 0.20
C LEU A 511 14.55 -19.82 0.75
N ILE A 512 14.83 -20.11 2.04
CA ILE A 512 16.17 -19.90 2.62
C ILE A 512 17.19 -20.76 1.90
N TYR A 513 16.89 -22.05 1.69
CA TYR A 513 17.76 -22.97 0.98
C TYR A 513 17.98 -22.57 -0.49
N ILE A 514 16.94 -22.13 -1.19
CA ILE A 514 17.05 -21.67 -2.58
C ILE A 514 17.87 -20.38 -2.67
N ALA A 515 17.65 -19.43 -1.75
CA ALA A 515 18.47 -18.22 -1.66
C ALA A 515 19.95 -18.52 -1.37
N TRP A 516 20.24 -19.66 -0.74
CA TRP A 516 21.61 -20.12 -0.49
C TRP A 516 22.25 -20.87 -1.67
N LYS A 517 21.60 -21.94 -2.14
CA LYS A 517 22.14 -22.87 -3.16
C LYS A 517 22.09 -22.30 -4.57
N GLY A 518 21.07 -21.48 -4.86
CA GLY A 518 20.93 -20.63 -6.03
C GLY A 518 21.12 -21.27 -7.41
N PRO A 519 20.05 -21.74 -8.05
CA PRO A 519 19.82 -21.37 -9.45
C PRO A 519 19.86 -19.83 -9.59
N TRP A 520 20.07 -19.29 -10.79
CA TRP A 520 20.12 -17.83 -10.98
C TRP A 520 18.74 -17.14 -10.78
N THR A 521 17.62 -17.87 -10.89
CA THR A 521 16.24 -17.32 -10.80
C THR A 521 15.22 -18.27 -10.17
N ILE A 522 14.26 -17.75 -9.38
CA ILE A 522 12.99 -18.42 -9.03
C ILE A 522 11.89 -17.83 -9.92
N GLY A 523 11.47 -18.56 -10.96
CA GLY A 523 10.57 -17.99 -11.97
C GLY A 523 11.23 -16.78 -12.62
N LYS A 524 10.63 -15.58 -12.48
CA LYS A 524 11.23 -14.32 -12.95
C LYS A 524 11.99 -13.54 -11.87
N ILE A 525 12.01 -14.02 -10.63
CA ILE A 525 12.70 -13.35 -9.52
C ILE A 525 14.19 -13.69 -9.60
N SER A 526 15.03 -12.67 -9.75
CA SER A 526 16.49 -12.81 -9.70
C SER A 526 16.96 -13.06 -8.27
N ILE A 527 17.54 -14.24 -8.01
CA ILE A 527 18.08 -14.58 -6.69
C ILE A 527 19.36 -13.79 -6.41
N SER A 528 20.12 -13.39 -7.44
CA SER A 528 21.35 -12.60 -7.26
C SER A 528 21.06 -11.20 -6.74
N GLU A 529 19.93 -10.61 -7.10
CA GLU A 529 19.54 -9.26 -6.68
C GLU A 529 18.70 -9.29 -5.40
N LYS A 530 17.77 -10.24 -5.29
CA LYS A 530 16.76 -10.29 -4.22
C LYS A 530 16.98 -11.38 -3.17
N GLY A 531 18.04 -12.18 -3.28
CA GLY A 531 18.32 -13.30 -2.38
C GLY A 531 18.46 -12.89 -0.91
N GLU A 532 19.05 -11.72 -0.63
CA GLU A 532 19.17 -11.21 0.74
C GLU A 532 17.79 -10.88 1.35
N GLU A 533 16.95 -10.15 0.62
CA GLU A 533 15.59 -9.78 1.04
C GLU A 533 14.72 -11.02 1.27
N ILE A 534 14.74 -11.97 0.33
CA ILE A 534 14.03 -13.25 0.45
C ILE A 534 14.51 -14.04 1.67
N SER A 535 15.83 -14.08 1.90
CA SER A 535 16.41 -14.80 3.02
C SER A 535 16.01 -14.17 4.37
N LYS A 536 16.00 -12.83 4.48
CA LYS A 536 15.52 -12.11 5.67
C LYS A 536 14.04 -12.36 5.93
N PHE A 537 13.18 -12.16 4.93
CA PHE A 537 11.73 -12.39 5.06
C PHE A 537 11.44 -13.81 5.51
N SER A 538 11.94 -14.81 4.76
CA SER A 538 11.67 -16.22 5.06
C SER A 538 12.19 -16.64 6.42
N SER A 539 13.30 -16.08 6.88
CA SER A 539 13.84 -16.40 8.22
C SER A 539 12.96 -15.86 9.32
N VAL A 540 12.60 -14.58 9.25
CA VAL A 540 11.70 -13.97 10.23
C VAL A 540 10.35 -14.67 10.23
N TRP A 541 9.79 -14.94 9.05
CA TRP A 541 8.46 -15.52 8.92
C TRP A 541 8.43 -17.00 9.34
N ALA A 542 9.48 -17.78 9.07
CA ALA A 542 9.62 -19.12 9.62
C ALA A 542 9.59 -19.12 11.15
N LEU A 543 10.31 -18.19 11.79
CA LEU A 543 10.31 -18.07 13.26
C LEU A 543 8.93 -17.67 13.79
N LEU A 544 8.25 -16.71 13.16
CA LEU A 544 6.90 -16.29 13.56
C LEU A 544 5.88 -17.42 13.42
N ALA A 545 5.87 -18.13 12.29
CA ALA A 545 5.00 -19.28 12.07
C ALA A 545 5.35 -20.43 13.04
N GLY A 546 6.63 -20.67 13.33
CA GLY A 546 7.09 -21.64 14.32
C GLY A 546 6.68 -21.27 15.75
N TYR A 547 6.69 -19.98 16.10
CA TYR A 547 6.20 -19.52 17.39
C TYR A 547 4.69 -19.75 17.51
N ALA A 548 3.92 -19.38 16.49
CA ALA A 548 2.47 -19.64 16.45
C ALA A 548 2.17 -21.14 16.57
N TYR A 549 2.91 -22.00 15.85
CA TYR A 549 2.84 -23.45 15.96
C TYR A 549 3.01 -23.93 17.40
N SER A 550 4.00 -23.38 18.12
CA SER A 550 4.24 -23.74 19.53
C SER A 550 3.14 -23.24 20.47
N GLN A 551 2.50 -22.11 20.19
CA GLN A 551 1.40 -21.59 21.02
C GLN A 551 0.09 -22.36 20.82
N MET A 552 -0.13 -22.91 19.63
CA MET A 552 -1.32 -23.70 19.27
C MET A 552 -1.28 -25.15 19.77
N GLY A 553 -0.34 -25.51 20.65
CA GLY A 553 -0.23 -26.87 21.19
C GLY A 553 0.63 -27.82 20.35
N GLY A 554 1.32 -27.29 19.33
CA GLY A 554 2.30 -28.04 18.54
C GLY A 554 3.47 -28.56 19.38
N TYR A 555 4.24 -29.48 18.80
CA TYR A 555 5.36 -30.12 19.48
C TYR A 555 6.42 -29.08 19.90
N GLY A 556 6.55 -28.86 21.22
CA GLY A 556 7.31 -27.73 21.77
C GLY A 556 8.81 -27.68 21.41
N LEU A 557 9.39 -28.76 20.87
CA LEU A 557 10.77 -28.77 20.39
C LEU A 557 10.95 -28.19 18.98
N ILE A 558 9.88 -28.06 18.18
CA ILE A 558 9.98 -27.60 16.79
C ILE A 558 10.40 -26.13 16.72
N PHE A 559 9.83 -25.25 17.54
CA PHE A 559 10.20 -23.84 17.55
C PHE A 559 11.66 -23.61 17.98
N PRO A 560 12.15 -24.17 19.11
CA PRO A 560 13.58 -24.11 19.47
C PRO A 560 14.50 -24.68 18.39
N ALA A 561 14.17 -25.84 17.81
CA ALA A 561 14.96 -26.45 16.75
C ALA A 561 15.01 -25.56 15.50
N LEU A 562 13.91 -24.91 15.16
CA LEU A 562 13.83 -23.97 14.04
C LEU A 562 14.67 -22.72 14.29
N VAL A 563 14.60 -22.12 15.49
CA VAL A 563 15.46 -20.99 15.90
C VAL A 563 16.93 -21.37 15.79
N LEU A 564 17.33 -22.53 16.34
CA LEU A 564 18.71 -23.02 16.27
C LEU A 564 19.17 -23.24 14.83
N THR A 565 18.36 -23.93 14.02
CA THR A 565 18.72 -24.30 12.64
C THR A 565 18.87 -23.06 11.75
N VAL A 566 17.90 -22.15 11.78
CA VAL A 566 17.94 -20.91 10.98
C VAL A 566 19.11 -20.03 11.43
N SER A 567 19.33 -19.90 12.75
CA SER A 567 20.41 -19.07 13.29
C SER A 567 21.80 -19.65 13.00
N ALA A 568 21.95 -20.97 13.11
CA ALA A 568 23.21 -21.64 12.78
C ALA A 568 23.52 -21.53 11.29
N HIS A 569 22.51 -21.72 10.44
CA HIS A 569 22.62 -21.53 8.99
C HIS A 569 23.09 -20.12 8.64
N HIS A 570 22.47 -19.08 9.21
CA HIS A 570 22.90 -17.69 8.97
C HIS A 570 24.28 -17.40 9.54
N SER A 571 24.63 -17.91 10.72
CA SER A 571 25.98 -17.72 11.26
C SER A 571 27.05 -18.28 10.33
N MET A 572 26.89 -19.52 9.86
CA MET A 572 27.83 -20.18 8.94
C MET A 572 27.96 -19.38 7.62
N LEU A 573 26.85 -18.91 7.07
CA LEU A 573 26.86 -18.07 5.87
C LEU A 573 27.45 -16.68 6.11
N GLY A 574 27.18 -16.08 7.25
CA GLY A 574 27.65 -14.75 7.61
C GLY A 574 29.17 -14.69 7.78
N PHE A 575 29.79 -15.75 8.32
CA PHE A 575 31.24 -15.84 8.41
C PHE A 575 31.91 -16.24 7.09
N SER A 576 31.29 -17.09 6.27
CA SER A 576 31.85 -17.51 4.97
C SER A 576 31.73 -16.45 3.86
N LYS A 577 30.59 -15.74 3.78
CA LYS A 577 30.33 -14.71 2.75
C LYS A 577 30.54 -13.28 3.22
N ASP A 578 30.92 -13.07 4.48
CA ASP A 578 31.08 -11.75 5.07
C ASP A 578 29.82 -10.86 5.11
N GLU A 579 28.70 -11.43 5.52
CA GLU A 579 27.46 -10.68 5.68
C GLU A 579 27.23 -10.32 7.15
N SER A 580 27.28 -9.03 7.49
CA SER A 580 27.16 -8.54 8.88
C SER A 580 25.81 -8.87 9.51
N TRP A 581 24.72 -8.73 8.76
CA TRP A 581 23.37 -9.00 9.27
C TRP A 581 23.16 -10.48 9.60
N ARG A 582 23.73 -11.41 8.82
CA ARG A 582 23.65 -12.86 9.06
C ARG A 582 24.43 -13.29 10.30
N ARG A 583 25.60 -12.69 10.54
CA ARG A 583 26.37 -12.91 11.77
C ARG A 583 25.65 -12.35 13.00
N GLY A 584 25.02 -11.17 12.88
CA GLY A 584 24.17 -10.62 13.93
C GLY A 584 22.97 -11.52 14.25
N PHE A 585 22.32 -12.06 13.20
CA PHE A 585 21.23 -13.01 13.35
C PHE A 585 21.67 -14.28 14.10
N GLY A 586 22.82 -14.86 13.74
CA GLY A 586 23.40 -16.02 14.41
C GLY A 586 23.80 -15.76 15.86
N LEU A 587 24.41 -14.61 16.14
CA LEU A 587 24.86 -14.19 17.47
C LEU A 587 23.71 -14.14 18.50
N VAL A 588 22.56 -13.62 18.08
CA VAL A 588 21.39 -13.48 18.95
C VAL A 588 20.54 -14.76 18.93
N GLY A 589 20.35 -15.37 17.77
CA GLY A 589 19.41 -16.46 17.58
C GLY A 589 19.88 -17.81 18.12
N MET A 590 21.17 -18.16 18.02
CA MET A 590 21.66 -19.44 18.56
C MET A 590 21.48 -19.56 20.08
N PRO A 591 21.91 -18.59 20.91
CA PRO A 591 21.69 -18.64 22.36
C PRO A 591 20.21 -18.68 22.73
N LEU A 592 19.37 -17.88 22.04
CA LEU A 592 17.92 -17.87 22.25
C LEU A 592 17.27 -19.22 21.94
N GLY A 593 17.69 -19.89 20.87
CA GLY A 593 17.17 -21.20 20.50
C GLY A 593 17.36 -22.25 21.60
N PHE A 594 18.49 -22.21 22.31
CA PHE A 594 18.73 -23.07 23.48
C PHE A 594 17.91 -22.65 24.71
N MET A 595 17.71 -21.34 24.93
CA MET A 595 16.95 -20.83 26.08
C MET A 595 15.45 -21.12 25.98
N VAL A 596 14.90 -21.21 24.77
CA VAL A 596 13.45 -21.37 24.54
C VAL A 596 13.01 -22.84 24.52
N VAL A 597 13.94 -23.80 24.69
CA VAL A 597 13.60 -25.23 24.80
C VAL A 597 12.66 -25.46 25.99
N PRO A 598 11.44 -26.01 25.78
CA PRO A 598 10.51 -26.26 26.88
C PRO A 598 11.12 -27.27 27.87
N SER A 599 11.35 -26.85 29.11
CA SER A 599 11.96 -27.70 30.13
C SER A 599 10.90 -28.47 30.91
N GLN A 600 10.84 -29.79 30.72
CA GLN A 600 10.17 -30.69 31.67
C GLN A 600 11.11 -31.22 32.76
N ASN A 601 12.43 -30.93 32.66
CA ASN A 601 13.46 -31.42 33.56
C ASN A 601 14.55 -30.35 33.77
N ASP A 602 14.83 -30.01 35.03
CA ASP A 602 15.79 -28.97 35.44
C ASP A 602 17.21 -29.23 34.89
N LEU A 603 17.61 -30.49 34.74
CA LEU A 603 18.92 -30.84 34.18
C LEU A 603 19.04 -30.44 32.70
N VAL A 604 17.97 -30.66 31.91
CA VAL A 604 17.97 -30.30 30.49
C VAL A 604 18.07 -28.79 30.33
N PHE A 605 17.38 -28.03 31.19
CA PHE A 605 17.47 -26.58 31.19
C PHE A 605 18.89 -26.08 31.48
N VAL A 606 19.57 -26.65 32.48
CA VAL A 606 20.96 -26.31 32.81
C VAL A 606 21.92 -26.64 31.65
N VAL A 607 21.75 -27.80 31.02
CA VAL A 607 22.55 -28.19 29.84
C VAL A 607 22.33 -27.23 28.68
N MET A 608 21.09 -26.81 28.43
CA MET A 608 20.78 -25.84 27.37
C MET A 608 21.33 -24.44 27.66
N LEU A 609 21.32 -23.99 28.91
CA LEU A 609 21.99 -22.73 29.30
C LEU A 609 23.50 -22.80 29.07
N PHE A 610 24.12 -23.94 29.38
CA PHE A 610 25.54 -24.15 29.10
C PHE A 610 25.81 -24.14 27.59
N ALA A 611 24.95 -24.78 26.79
CA ALA A 611 25.02 -24.73 25.32
C ALA A 611 24.86 -23.30 24.78
N ALA A 612 23.95 -22.51 25.35
CA ALA A 612 23.76 -21.09 25.01
C ALA A 612 25.04 -20.28 25.29
N ALA A 613 25.64 -20.45 26.47
CA ALA A 613 26.90 -19.80 26.83
C ALA A 613 28.05 -20.22 25.90
N MET A 614 28.19 -21.52 25.63
CA MET A 614 29.19 -22.04 24.69
C MET A 614 29.00 -21.49 23.27
N SER A 615 27.76 -21.31 22.82
CA SER A 615 27.49 -20.69 21.52
C SER A 615 27.96 -19.23 21.46
N LEU A 616 27.77 -18.45 22.53
CA LEU A 616 28.28 -17.06 22.62
C LEU A 616 29.80 -17.01 22.63
N VAL A 617 30.46 -17.92 23.36
CA VAL A 617 31.92 -18.04 23.37
C VAL A 617 32.44 -18.39 21.98
N GLY A 618 31.83 -19.38 21.31
CA GLY A 618 32.18 -19.77 19.94
C GLY A 618 32.00 -18.61 18.94
N GLN A 619 30.89 -17.87 19.02
CA GLN A 619 30.70 -16.66 18.23
C GLN A 619 31.76 -15.61 18.56
N GLY A 620 32.04 -15.35 19.84
CA GLY A 620 33.06 -14.39 20.28
C GLY A 620 34.45 -14.70 19.73
N VAL A 621 34.81 -15.99 19.67
CA VAL A 621 36.04 -16.48 19.02
C VAL A 621 36.04 -16.18 17.52
N LEU A 622 34.95 -16.47 16.81
CA LEU A 622 34.83 -16.20 15.37
C LEU A 622 34.90 -14.69 15.04
N TYR A 623 34.33 -13.83 15.90
CA TYR A 623 34.44 -12.37 15.78
C TYR A 623 35.84 -11.86 16.10
N ALA A 624 36.51 -12.42 17.11
CA ALA A 624 37.88 -12.04 17.52
C ALA A 624 38.92 -12.43 16.45
N SER A 625 38.86 -13.68 15.97
CA SER A 625 39.68 -14.19 14.85
C SER A 625 39.60 -13.26 13.65
N ARG A 626 38.38 -12.84 13.31
CA ARG A 626 38.13 -11.92 12.20
C ARG A 626 38.59 -10.48 12.48
N GLY A 627 38.55 -10.04 13.74
CA GLY A 627 39.07 -8.74 14.17
C GLY A 627 40.60 -8.65 14.17
N GLY A 628 41.31 -9.67 13.68
CA GLY A 628 42.77 -9.75 13.72
C GLY A 628 43.33 -10.04 15.11
N LEU A 629 42.47 -10.37 16.07
CA LEU A 629 42.88 -10.87 17.38
C LEU A 629 43.10 -12.37 17.22
N GLY A 630 44.32 -12.74 16.84
CA GLY A 630 44.79 -14.11 16.97
C GLY A 630 44.49 -14.61 18.37
N ILE A 631 43.91 -15.81 18.47
CA ILE A 631 43.67 -16.46 19.75
C ILE A 631 45.05 -16.78 20.34
N GLY A 632 45.54 -15.89 21.18
CA GLY A 632 46.72 -16.15 21.99
C GLY A 632 46.39 -17.34 22.90
N THR A 633 46.93 -18.50 22.59
CA THR A 633 47.05 -19.58 23.56
C THR A 633 47.81 -19.01 24.75
N ALA A 634 47.27 -19.15 25.96
CA ALA A 634 47.94 -18.75 27.19
C ALA A 634 49.08 -19.74 27.52
N LYS A 635 50.05 -19.83 26.62
CA LYS A 635 51.33 -20.47 26.80
C LYS A 635 52.35 -19.52 26.18
N GLU A 636 53.12 -18.84 27.03
CA GLU A 636 54.33 -18.14 26.60
C GLU A 636 55.14 -19.14 25.74
N ASP A 637 55.48 -18.71 24.52
CA ASP A 637 56.31 -19.40 23.51
C ASP A 637 55.66 -20.40 22.54
N SER A 638 54.46 -20.14 22.00
CA SER A 638 54.09 -20.74 20.70
C SER A 638 53.59 -19.68 19.72
N GLU A 639 54.16 -19.68 18.52
CA GLU A 639 53.76 -18.84 17.38
C GLU A 639 52.23 -18.76 17.25
N THR A 640 51.73 -17.54 17.11
CA THR A 640 50.34 -17.30 16.72
C THR A 640 50.09 -17.97 15.37
N ILE A 641 49.31 -19.05 15.35
CA ILE A 641 48.78 -19.62 14.12
C ILE A 641 47.77 -18.60 13.57
N LEU A 642 48.24 -17.75 12.65
CA LEU A 642 47.37 -17.02 11.73
C LEU A 642 46.86 -18.03 10.71
N GLU A 643 45.66 -18.58 10.94
CA GLU A 643 44.94 -19.23 9.85
C GLU A 643 44.49 -18.15 8.86
N ASP A 644 45.20 -18.11 7.74
CA ASP A 644 44.96 -17.17 6.65
C ASP A 644 43.77 -17.66 5.80
N ILE A 645 42.56 -17.62 6.38
CA ILE A 645 41.34 -17.81 5.62
C ILE A 645 40.98 -16.45 5.00
N GLY A 646 41.49 -16.21 3.79
CA GLY A 646 40.93 -15.18 2.89
C GLY A 646 41.87 -14.12 2.33
N LEU A 647 43.20 -14.19 2.51
CA LEU A 647 44.11 -13.29 1.80
C LEU A 647 44.61 -13.91 0.49
N LYS A 648 44.30 -13.23 -0.61
CA LYS A 648 44.80 -13.54 -1.95
C LYS A 648 46.32 -13.33 -1.95
N LYS A 649 47.10 -14.40 -2.10
CA LYS A 649 48.57 -14.32 -2.27
C LYS A 649 48.90 -13.32 -3.38
N THR A 650 49.62 -12.27 -3.02
CA THR A 650 50.41 -11.49 -3.98
C THR A 650 51.83 -12.04 -3.89
N ASP A 651 52.23 -12.80 -4.90
CA ASP A 651 53.63 -13.15 -5.12
C ASP A 651 54.38 -11.85 -5.38
N ASP A 652 55.24 -11.44 -4.45
CA ASP A 652 56.39 -10.57 -4.73
C ASP A 652 57.34 -10.58 -3.53
N SER A 653 58.35 -11.45 -3.57
CA SER A 653 59.66 -11.04 -3.04
C SER A 653 60.80 -11.79 -3.70
N ARG A 654 61.45 -11.05 -4.60
CA ARG A 654 62.70 -11.38 -5.26
C ARG A 654 63.84 -10.90 -4.35
N GLY A 655 64.59 -11.85 -3.79
CA GLY A 655 66.01 -11.69 -3.47
C GLY A 655 66.38 -11.17 -2.08
N ALA A 656 66.99 -12.04 -1.27
CA ALA A 656 68.28 -11.78 -0.61
C ALA A 656 68.86 -13.11 -0.09
N GLN A 657 70.02 -13.48 -0.61
CA GLN A 657 70.88 -14.56 -0.11
C GLN A 657 71.56 -14.14 1.21
N ALA A 658 71.76 -15.09 2.12
CA ALA A 658 73.03 -15.27 2.83
C ALA A 658 73.11 -16.69 3.42
N GLU A 659 74.25 -17.32 3.16
CA GLU A 659 74.68 -18.66 3.56
C GLU A 659 74.95 -18.79 5.06
N GLU A 660 74.80 -20.02 5.57
CA GLU A 660 75.78 -20.86 6.28
C GLU A 660 74.99 -21.89 7.13
N VAL A 661 75.32 -23.16 7.36
CA VAL A 661 76.31 -24.16 6.96
C VAL A 661 75.81 -25.46 7.66
N GLN A 662 75.97 -26.63 7.01
CA GLN A 662 76.21 -28.02 7.51
C GLN A 662 75.93 -28.37 8.99
N GLU A 663 75.60 -29.58 9.41
CA GLU A 663 75.53 -30.95 8.91
C GLU A 663 74.92 -31.73 10.09
N ASP A 664 74.07 -32.72 9.84
CA ASP A 664 74.38 -34.08 10.31
C ASP A 664 73.36 -35.08 9.77
N MET A 665 73.92 -36.04 9.04
CA MET A 665 73.33 -37.30 8.62
C MET A 665 73.16 -38.23 9.83
N ILE A 666 72.27 -39.23 9.71
CA ILE A 666 72.59 -40.68 9.75
C ILE A 666 71.31 -41.47 10.10
N ASP A 667 70.85 -42.15 9.06
CA ASP A 667 70.58 -43.59 8.91
C ASP A 667 69.49 -44.35 9.67
N ASN A 668 68.83 -45.15 8.81
CA ASN A 668 68.53 -46.58 8.93
C ASN A 668 67.43 -46.98 9.90
N GLU A 669 66.59 -47.97 9.62
CA GLU A 669 66.36 -48.97 8.56
C GLU A 669 64.95 -49.50 8.95
N SER A 670 64.08 -50.02 8.09
CA SER A 670 64.20 -51.38 7.56
C SER A 670 62.98 -51.67 6.68
N GLU A 671 63.27 -52.06 5.43
CA GLU A 671 62.89 -53.36 4.84
C GLU A 671 61.43 -53.84 4.96
N THR A 672 60.66 -53.82 3.84
CA THR A 672 60.40 -54.95 2.90
C THR A 672 59.32 -55.92 3.41
N THR A 673 58.44 -56.56 2.63
CA THR A 673 58.46 -56.96 1.22
C THR A 673 57.04 -57.40 0.79
N GLU A 674 56.88 -57.57 -0.53
CA GLU A 674 56.02 -58.57 -1.22
C GLU A 674 54.50 -58.37 -1.15
N ALA A 675 53.69 -58.56 -2.20
CA ALA A 675 53.75 -59.20 -3.53
C ALA A 675 52.25 -59.32 -3.90
N GLU A 676 51.72 -59.46 -5.11
CA GLU A 676 52.13 -59.72 -6.49
C GLU A 676 50.82 -59.55 -7.29
N ASP A 677 50.92 -58.95 -8.49
CA ASP A 677 50.39 -59.42 -9.78
C ASP A 677 48.87 -59.71 -9.96
N GLU A 678 48.22 -59.64 -11.12
CA GLU A 678 48.64 -59.69 -12.52
C GLU A 678 47.41 -59.27 -13.37
N ASP A 679 47.62 -58.59 -14.50
CA ASP A 679 47.13 -59.00 -15.83
C ASP A 679 47.24 -57.85 -16.85
N GLU A 680 48.18 -58.05 -17.78
CA GLU A 680 48.38 -57.35 -19.04
C GLU A 680 47.37 -57.86 -20.10
N ASP A 681 47.06 -57.02 -21.10
CA ASP A 681 47.11 -57.39 -22.53
C ASP A 681 46.81 -56.17 -23.45
N VAL A 682 47.87 -55.59 -24.06
CA VAL A 682 48.27 -55.70 -25.49
C VAL A 682 47.10 -55.62 -26.53
N GLU A 683 47.05 -54.83 -27.62
CA GLU A 683 47.96 -53.95 -28.38
C GLU A 683 47.13 -53.18 -29.49
N PRO A 684 47.70 -52.46 -30.50
CA PRO A 684 47.20 -51.18 -31.03
C PRO A 684 46.70 -51.24 -32.49
N GLU A 685 46.27 -50.11 -33.05
CA GLU A 685 46.35 -49.87 -34.51
C GLU A 685 46.90 -48.47 -34.82
N GLU A 686 47.93 -48.46 -35.66
CA GLU A 686 48.63 -47.31 -36.25
C GLU A 686 47.98 -46.84 -37.57
N SER A 687 48.17 -45.54 -37.88
CA SER A 687 48.47 -44.98 -39.23
C SER A 687 47.33 -44.98 -40.29
N GLU A 688 47.15 -44.00 -41.19
CA GLU A 688 48.07 -43.09 -41.88
C GLU A 688 47.41 -41.76 -42.34
N ALA A 689 48.21 -40.69 -42.26
CA ALA A 689 48.58 -39.70 -43.29
C ALA A 689 47.56 -38.79 -44.05
N GLY A 690 47.90 -37.50 -44.02
CA GLY A 690 47.63 -36.44 -45.02
C GLY A 690 46.90 -35.24 -44.38
N SER A 691 47.42 -34.01 -44.30
CA SER A 691 48.53 -33.31 -44.96
C SER A 691 48.84 -32.02 -44.16
N ASP A 692 50.10 -31.59 -44.20
CA ASP A 692 50.63 -30.39 -43.52
C ASP A 692 50.12 -29.04 -44.08
N ASP A 693 50.20 -28.04 -43.20
CA ASP A 693 50.61 -26.63 -43.41
C ASP A 693 49.64 -25.46 -43.09
N GLU A 694 50.18 -24.59 -42.23
CA GLU A 694 50.08 -23.13 -42.12
C GLU A 694 49.02 -22.42 -41.24
N GLU A 695 49.56 -21.79 -40.17
CA GLU A 695 49.28 -20.46 -39.60
C GLU A 695 47.87 -20.11 -39.07
N GLY A 696 47.67 -20.35 -37.77
CA GLY A 696 46.61 -19.73 -36.98
C GLY A 696 46.95 -18.28 -36.61
N SER A 697 46.26 -17.32 -37.23
CA SER A 697 46.23 -15.91 -36.81
C SER A 697 45.42 -15.73 -35.51
N PRO A 698 45.84 -14.86 -34.56
CA PRO A 698 45.07 -14.56 -33.35
C PRO A 698 43.84 -13.67 -33.63
N PRO A 699 42.79 -13.74 -32.80
CA PRO A 699 41.56 -12.97 -32.99
C PRO A 699 41.78 -11.45 -32.77
N LEU A 700 41.15 -10.65 -33.62
CA LEU A 700 41.22 -9.17 -33.64
C LEU A 700 40.79 -8.51 -32.32
N ALA A 701 41.57 -7.52 -31.88
CA ALA A 701 41.24 -6.62 -30.80
C ALA A 701 40.06 -5.67 -31.15
N PRO A 702 39.19 -5.30 -30.19
CA PRO A 702 38.15 -4.31 -30.40
C PRO A 702 38.76 -2.90 -30.54
N PRO A 703 38.09 -1.97 -31.26
CA PRO A 703 38.61 -0.63 -31.49
C PRO A 703 38.63 0.21 -30.20
N PRO A 704 39.56 1.17 -30.06
CA PRO A 704 39.69 2.00 -28.86
C PRO A 704 38.49 2.95 -28.73
N VAL A 705 37.89 2.97 -27.54
CA VAL A 705 36.85 3.95 -27.15
C VAL A 705 37.50 5.34 -27.06
N PRO A 706 36.89 6.42 -27.59
CA PRO A 706 37.45 7.77 -27.48
C PRO A 706 37.43 8.22 -26.01
N ILE A 707 38.58 8.63 -25.48
CA ILE A 707 38.69 9.23 -24.14
C ILE A 707 38.17 10.67 -24.23
N GLU A 708 37.01 10.93 -23.61
CA GLU A 708 36.42 12.26 -23.51
C GLU A 708 37.28 13.13 -22.56
N ARG A 709 37.76 14.28 -23.06
CA ARG A 709 38.57 15.20 -22.25
C ARG A 709 37.67 15.93 -21.26
N VAL A 710 37.80 15.61 -19.97
CA VAL A 710 37.11 16.31 -18.88
C VAL A 710 37.71 17.71 -18.73
N ASN A 711 36.87 18.74 -18.92
CA ASN A 711 37.28 20.14 -18.85
C ASN A 711 37.19 20.64 -17.39
N ILE A 712 38.35 20.94 -16.78
CA ILE A 712 38.47 21.34 -15.36
C ILE A 712 38.15 22.83 -15.22
N GLY A 713 36.88 23.20 -15.34
CA GLY A 713 36.41 24.58 -15.16
C GLY A 713 35.99 24.89 -13.73
N ASP A 714 35.06 24.09 -13.18
CA ASP A 714 34.18 24.56 -12.10
C ASP A 714 34.21 23.71 -10.81
N GLY A 715 35.19 22.83 -10.62
CA GLY A 715 35.40 22.13 -9.34
C GLY A 715 34.45 20.98 -9.01
N ARG A 716 33.41 20.75 -9.82
CA ARG A 716 32.50 19.62 -9.70
C ARG A 716 32.87 18.50 -10.67
N TYR A 717 33.06 17.29 -10.14
CA TYR A 717 33.36 16.08 -10.89
C TYR A 717 32.14 15.16 -10.90
N GLU A 718 31.68 14.79 -12.09
CA GLU A 718 30.61 13.83 -12.30
C GLU A 718 31.17 12.64 -13.06
N SER A 719 31.13 11.45 -12.47
CA SER A 719 31.54 10.22 -13.16
C SER A 719 30.36 9.68 -13.96
N SER A 720 30.53 9.45 -15.26
CA SER A 720 29.49 8.88 -16.12
C SER A 720 29.05 7.47 -15.72
N SER A 721 29.83 6.78 -14.88
CA SER A 721 29.57 5.42 -14.40
C SER A 721 29.06 5.33 -12.96
N SER A 722 28.90 6.47 -12.25
CA SER A 722 28.42 6.45 -10.86
C SER A 722 27.49 7.64 -10.56
N ALA A 723 26.44 7.42 -9.76
CA ALA A 723 25.53 8.48 -9.32
C ALA A 723 26.15 9.50 -8.33
N LEU A 724 27.45 9.40 -8.05
CA LEU A 724 28.16 10.27 -7.11
C LEU A 724 28.80 11.46 -7.84
N SER A 725 28.35 12.68 -7.54
CA SER A 725 29.05 13.91 -7.94
C SER A 725 29.90 14.43 -6.78
N VAL A 726 31.18 14.69 -7.03
CA VAL A 726 32.13 15.21 -6.03
C VAL A 726 32.37 16.69 -6.28
N ASP A 727 32.11 17.52 -5.29
CA ASP A 727 32.37 18.97 -5.36
C ASP A 727 33.61 19.33 -4.52
N LEU A 728 34.62 19.91 -5.16
CA LEU A 728 35.90 20.23 -4.54
C LEU A 728 35.94 21.70 -4.10
N HIS A 729 36.17 21.93 -2.80
CA HIS A 729 36.28 23.27 -2.23
C HIS A 729 37.40 24.09 -2.93
N PRO A 730 37.20 25.41 -3.20
CA PRO A 730 38.14 26.24 -3.96
C PRO A 730 39.57 26.29 -3.40
N GLU A 731 39.72 26.15 -2.08
CA GLU A 731 41.03 26.10 -1.43
C GLU A 731 41.81 24.82 -1.76
N ILE A 732 41.12 23.69 -1.94
CA ILE A 732 41.73 22.42 -2.36
C ILE A 732 42.18 22.55 -3.81
N LEU A 733 41.36 23.14 -4.69
CA LEU A 733 41.76 23.40 -6.08
C LEU A 733 42.99 24.31 -6.18
N ARG A 734 43.07 25.32 -5.31
CA ARG A 734 44.24 26.21 -5.23
C ARG A 734 45.47 25.46 -4.70
N GLY A 735 45.29 24.60 -3.70
CA GLY A 735 46.33 23.68 -3.20
C GLY A 735 46.86 22.74 -4.28
N ILE A 736 45.96 22.12 -5.05
CA ILE A 736 46.28 21.24 -6.19
C ILE A 736 47.04 21.99 -7.28
N ARG A 737 46.61 23.22 -7.62
CA ARG A 737 47.32 24.03 -8.62
C ARG A 737 48.70 24.47 -8.15
N SER A 738 48.87 24.72 -6.85
CA SER A 738 50.16 25.08 -6.25
C SER A 738 51.11 23.89 -6.05
N SER A 739 50.59 22.65 -6.09
CA SER A 739 51.41 21.44 -5.96
C SER A 739 51.88 20.87 -7.30
N ILE A 740 51.61 21.57 -8.41
CA ILE A 740 52.18 21.26 -9.74
C ILE A 740 53.60 21.83 -9.80
N PRO A 741 54.65 20.98 -9.91
CA PRO A 741 56.01 21.47 -10.15
C PRO A 741 56.10 22.20 -11.50
N GLU A 742 56.81 23.33 -11.55
CA GLU A 742 57.09 24.02 -12.81
C GLU A 742 57.85 23.08 -13.77
N GLY A 743 57.28 22.85 -14.96
CA GLY A 743 57.85 21.94 -15.97
C GLY A 743 57.23 20.54 -16.04
N THR A 744 56.15 20.27 -15.31
CA THR A 744 55.43 18.97 -15.38
C THR A 744 54.68 18.83 -16.71
N ASP A 745 55.14 17.91 -17.56
CA ASP A 745 54.52 17.59 -18.85
C ASP A 745 53.24 16.78 -18.62
N GLY A 746 52.08 17.44 -18.78
CA GLY A 746 50.75 16.87 -18.56
C GLY A 746 50.39 15.69 -19.48
N ALA A 747 51.23 15.41 -20.48
CA ALA A 747 51.10 14.23 -21.34
C ALA A 747 51.72 12.95 -20.73
N LYS A 748 52.59 13.07 -19.72
CA LYS A 748 53.30 11.93 -19.12
C LYS A 748 52.87 11.59 -17.71
N TRP A 749 52.12 12.46 -17.04
CA TRP A 749 51.75 12.31 -15.63
C TRP A 749 50.28 12.66 -15.41
N ARG A 750 49.54 11.81 -14.71
CA ARG A 750 48.16 12.04 -14.28
C ARG A 750 48.09 12.31 -12.77
N PRO A 751 47.27 13.27 -12.31
CA PRO A 751 47.03 13.46 -10.90
C PRO A 751 46.05 12.41 -10.37
N VAL A 752 46.38 11.79 -9.24
CA VAL A 752 45.55 10.81 -8.53
C VAL A 752 45.31 11.33 -7.12
N LEU A 753 44.03 11.51 -6.78
CA LEU A 753 43.60 11.89 -5.43
C LEU A 753 43.49 10.62 -4.58
N ARG A 754 44.38 10.46 -3.59
CA ARG A 754 44.29 9.41 -2.59
C ARG A 754 43.64 9.94 -1.32
N VAL A 755 42.59 9.26 -0.89
CA VAL A 755 41.93 9.49 0.39
C VAL A 755 42.42 8.40 1.36
N ALA A 756 43.14 8.80 2.40
CA ALA A 756 43.59 7.88 3.43
C ALA A 756 42.41 7.48 4.35
N PRO A 757 42.48 6.35 5.06
CA PRO A 757 41.39 5.86 5.92
C PRO A 757 40.97 6.81 7.05
N ASN A 758 41.83 7.77 7.39
CA ASN A 758 41.56 8.83 8.37
C ASN A 758 40.84 10.07 7.75
N GLY A 759 40.47 10.01 6.47
CA GLY A 759 39.82 11.10 5.74
C GLY A 759 40.76 12.17 5.19
N SER A 760 42.08 12.04 5.37
CA SER A 760 43.04 12.97 4.76
C SER A 760 43.17 12.74 3.26
N MET A 761 43.10 13.81 2.47
CA MET A 761 43.22 13.76 1.01
C MET A 761 44.59 14.26 0.58
N SER A 762 45.27 13.51 -0.29
CA SER A 762 46.55 13.90 -0.89
C SER A 762 46.53 13.67 -2.39
N VAL A 763 47.16 14.55 -3.16
CA VAL A 763 47.30 14.41 -4.61
C VAL A 763 48.71 13.92 -4.93
N GLN A 764 48.80 12.79 -5.62
CA GLN A 764 50.03 12.20 -6.12
C GLN A 764 50.02 12.18 -7.65
N TRP A 765 51.19 12.28 -8.28
CA TRP A 765 51.33 12.22 -9.73
C TRP A 765 51.82 10.83 -10.12
N GLU A 766 51.05 10.13 -10.95
CA GLU A 766 51.42 8.82 -11.50
C GLU A 766 51.76 8.96 -12.99
N PRO A 767 52.77 8.26 -13.51
CA PRO A 767 53.08 8.29 -14.92
C PRO A 767 51.97 7.61 -15.74
N ILE A 768 51.64 8.17 -16.89
CA ILE A 768 50.70 7.59 -17.86
C ILE A 768 51.50 6.56 -18.68
N GLN A 769 51.23 5.26 -18.52
CA GLN A 769 51.79 4.20 -19.36
C GLN A 769 51.13 4.15 -20.73
#